data_AF-A0A819RII5-F1
#
_entry.id   AF-A0A819RII5-F1
#
_cell.length_a   1.000
_cell.length_b   1.000
_cell.length_c   1.000
_cell.angle_alpha   90.00
_cell.angle_beta   90.00
_cell.angle_gamma   90.00
#
_symmetry.space_group_name_H-M   'P 1'
#
loop_
_entity.id
_entity.type
_entity.pdbx_description
1 polymer ?
#
loop_
_entity_poly.entity_id
_entity_poly.type
_entity_poly.pdbx_seq_one_letter_code
_entity_poly.pdbx_strand_id
1 'polypeptide(L)'
;MANDKHSQHLPDGEHFDIVTTSTSKNDSNITLVWVDEESMNLAAPKYRVTIDMLQKICGNNYKLYDCVDLFLMEVEGMTKTMKIIVVMSGLFASSILPKLSASLLRELLSIFIFCKEYDDYKYLLKKCRKIIAICSDDHSLKTAIENELQSPTDFVIMNQNLIPIFSLKEEYQDFLWYKLHIEVLTHYPWSRDNTQKMLSKCNQYYWKDNVQKKNIEQFKNTYKPENAIEWYTRDSFVYRLVNKALRSLDMEEINIFQPYIKALCRQLEQLHKQNQSNKPLTVFRGHGNMTTSQLDKIKENINALVSFNGFLSTSTNYNVAVMFAGTTSTNEESVIFEIKTNYNLTNVIFADISQFSNMPVEDEVLFSLCSVFKIDSAVRDEENQLWKIVMSASDEDTLNLSDYFNKKAMEKHQATELHRYPDIIHGADDKIKQKIDNEIGISMSNKQETNRVLRWINRYLSRRTIVITFITFFCIIAAIVGVVCGLFIKSTQPVSNSDNCESINCTTFNTATVKYAVTVAGGHGPGNATNQLSSPYGIFVDDNQTIVVADWGNDRVMQWRVNDTVGQVVAGGHGEGDRLDQLKGPSDVLIDKETNSLIICDRWNRRVVRWSRQYGTTEGEILFDNIFCGGLFMDDQRYLYVSDTEKNEIRQYQIGDKNGTVVAGGHGIGDGLDQLSKPYYFFVDRQQNVYVSDSGNRRVIKWNKDAKEGLVVVSSEVTGDAVWQLGIPEGLFVDTLGILYMVDERNDRVMRWSNTTTQGTVILGENGQGEEANQFNTLDDLFFDGHGNFYVVDSGNNRVQRFSID
;
A
#
# COMPACT_ATOMS: atom_id res chain seq x y z
N MET A 1 -23.11 50.35 -54.14
CA MET A 1 -23.18 51.77 -53.73
C MET A 1 -23.48 51.82 -52.24
N ALA A 2 -23.01 52.88 -51.59
CA ALA A 2 -23.07 53.27 -50.18
C ALA A 2 -24.19 52.70 -49.25
N ASN A 3 -23.78 52.46 -47.98
CA ASN A 3 -24.34 52.92 -46.68
C ASN A 3 -25.88 52.83 -46.42
N ASP A 4 -26.37 52.67 -45.18
CA ASP A 4 -25.87 53.21 -43.91
C ASP A 4 -26.46 52.50 -42.66
N LYS A 5 -25.74 52.55 -41.52
CA LYS A 5 -26.16 52.53 -40.08
C LYS A 5 -27.27 51.57 -39.59
N HIS A 6 -27.06 50.82 -38.49
CA HIS A 6 -26.90 51.42 -37.16
C HIS A 6 -26.08 50.57 -36.17
N SER A 7 -25.32 51.27 -35.31
CA SER A 7 -24.55 50.71 -34.20
C SER A 7 -25.16 51.04 -32.83
N GLN A 8 -25.13 50.08 -31.91
CA GLN A 8 -24.95 50.32 -30.48
C GLN A 8 -24.13 49.15 -29.87
N HIS A 9 -23.04 49.48 -29.19
CA HIS A 9 -22.16 48.53 -28.47
C HIS A 9 -22.65 48.30 -27.04
N LEU A 10 -22.34 47.12 -26.50
CA LEU A 10 -21.78 46.84 -25.15
C LEU A 10 -21.19 45.40 -25.19
N PRO A 11 -20.27 45.00 -24.28
CA PRO A 11 -19.01 44.40 -24.75
C PRO A 11 -18.82 42.89 -24.55
N ASP A 12 -18.06 42.32 -25.48
CA ASP A 12 -17.00 41.31 -25.33
C ASP A 12 -17.19 40.20 -24.28
N GLY A 13 -17.80 39.10 -24.73
CA GLY A 13 -17.54 37.76 -24.18
C GLY A 13 -16.51 37.05 -25.08
N GLU A 14 -15.40 36.60 -24.49
CA GLU A 14 -14.33 35.91 -25.24
C GLU A 14 -14.82 34.57 -25.81
N HIS A 15 -14.80 34.46 -27.14
CA HIS A 15 -14.88 33.17 -27.81
C HIS A 15 -13.54 32.45 -27.68
N PHE A 16 -13.50 31.31 -26.99
CA PHE A 16 -12.40 30.36 -27.15
C PHE A 16 -12.62 29.50 -28.39
N ASP A 17 -11.73 29.67 -29.37
CA ASP A 17 -11.74 28.92 -30.63
C ASP A 17 -11.57 27.41 -30.40
N ILE A 18 -12.48 26.63 -30.97
CA ILE A 18 -12.38 25.17 -31.02
C ILE A 18 -11.35 24.80 -32.09
N VAL A 19 -10.10 24.61 -31.70
CA VAL A 19 -9.09 23.96 -32.56
C VAL A 19 -9.46 22.47 -32.69
N THR A 20 -10.20 22.15 -33.74
CA THR A 20 -10.49 20.77 -34.14
C THR A 20 -9.26 20.11 -34.73
N THR A 21 -8.59 19.25 -33.95
CA THR A 21 -7.68 18.23 -34.50
C THR A 21 -8.36 16.87 -34.44
N SER A 22 -8.57 16.28 -35.62
CA SER A 22 -9.30 15.02 -35.77
C SER A 22 -8.44 13.81 -35.42
N THR A 23 -8.80 13.08 -34.37
CA THR A 23 -8.37 11.70 -34.12
C THR A 23 -9.59 10.77 -34.05
N SER A 24 -9.53 9.72 -34.88
CA SER A 24 -10.40 8.52 -34.98
C SER A 24 -11.77 8.52 -34.28
N LYS A 25 -12.83 8.44 -35.10
CA LYS A 25 -14.07 7.76 -34.71
C LYS A 25 -13.78 6.29 -34.36
N ASN A 26 -13.98 5.92 -33.09
CA ASN A 26 -14.55 4.67 -32.57
C ASN A 26 -14.09 4.38 -31.13
N ASP A 27 -15.08 4.17 -30.26
CA ASP A 27 -15.09 3.24 -29.12
C ASP A 27 -14.73 3.70 -27.69
N SER A 28 -15.22 4.86 -27.25
CA SER A 28 -15.85 4.99 -25.92
C SER A 28 -17.30 5.45 -26.03
N ASN A 29 -18.22 4.51 -26.04
CA ASN A 29 -19.62 4.75 -25.67
C ASN A 29 -19.79 4.41 -24.18
N ILE A 30 -19.02 5.01 -23.27
CA ILE A 30 -19.13 4.76 -21.82
C ILE A 30 -18.96 6.06 -21.02
N THR A 31 -19.86 6.31 -20.06
CA THR A 31 -19.84 7.48 -19.17
C THR A 31 -20.01 7.05 -17.71
N LEU A 32 -19.21 7.62 -16.81
CA LEU A 32 -19.43 7.51 -15.37
C LEU A 32 -20.30 8.67 -14.91
N VAL A 33 -21.43 8.37 -14.28
CA VAL A 33 -22.38 9.38 -13.79
C VAL A 33 -22.50 9.28 -12.27
N TRP A 34 -22.27 10.39 -11.59
CA TRP A 34 -22.40 10.53 -10.14
C TRP A 34 -23.63 11.38 -9.79
N VAL A 35 -24.42 10.94 -8.81
CA VAL A 35 -25.67 11.62 -8.41
C VAL A 35 -25.75 11.75 -6.89
N ASP A 36 -25.64 12.96 -6.37
CA ASP A 36 -25.54 13.18 -4.92
C ASP A 36 -26.00 14.56 -4.45
N GLU A 37 -26.52 14.62 -3.23
CA GLU A 37 -26.93 15.85 -2.53
C GLU A 37 -25.72 16.61 -1.96
N GLU A 38 -24.64 15.93 -1.56
CA GLU A 38 -23.43 16.56 -1.02
C GLU A 38 -22.41 16.97 -2.12
N SER A 39 -22.75 16.76 -3.40
CA SER A 39 -21.87 16.99 -4.57
C SER A 39 -21.36 18.43 -4.77
N MET A 40 -21.91 19.42 -4.06
CA MET A 40 -21.41 20.80 -4.05
C MET A 40 -20.22 21.03 -3.12
N ASN A 41 -19.87 20.10 -2.22
CA ASN A 41 -18.75 20.29 -1.29
C ASN A 41 -17.44 19.66 -1.80
N LEU A 42 -16.99 20.07 -2.98
CA LEU A 42 -15.65 19.77 -3.55
C LEU A 42 -14.48 20.27 -2.66
N ALA A 43 -14.78 20.99 -1.56
CA ALA A 43 -13.86 21.37 -0.51
C ALA A 43 -13.72 20.31 0.60
N ALA A 44 -14.57 19.28 0.66
CA ALA A 44 -14.44 18.15 1.58
C ALA A 44 -13.28 17.24 1.15
N PRO A 45 -12.16 17.14 1.92
CA PRO A 45 -10.96 16.46 1.44
C PRO A 45 -11.13 14.94 1.20
N LYS A 46 -12.12 14.32 1.86
CA LYS A 46 -12.30 12.86 1.94
C LYS A 46 -12.60 12.17 0.61
N TYR A 47 -13.32 12.84 -0.31
CA TYR A 47 -13.77 12.22 -1.57
C TYR A 47 -13.03 12.74 -2.81
N ARG A 48 -12.29 13.85 -2.68
CA ARG A 48 -11.68 14.58 -3.79
C ARG A 48 -10.63 13.75 -4.55
N VAL A 49 -9.74 13.06 -3.82
CA VAL A 49 -8.67 12.26 -4.44
C VAL A 49 -9.24 11.14 -5.33
N THR A 50 -10.23 10.39 -4.84
CA THR A 50 -10.87 9.31 -5.59
C THR A 50 -11.65 9.82 -6.80
N ILE A 51 -12.37 10.94 -6.66
CA ILE A 51 -13.08 11.58 -7.78
C ILE A 51 -12.08 12.09 -8.83
N ASP A 52 -11.00 12.77 -8.43
CA ASP A 52 -9.94 13.23 -9.32
C ASP A 52 -9.26 12.06 -10.06
N MET A 53 -9.07 10.90 -9.39
CA MET A 53 -8.57 9.67 -10.02
C MET A 53 -9.56 9.08 -11.04
N LEU A 54 -10.85 8.93 -10.68
CA LEU A 54 -11.87 8.42 -11.59
C LEU A 54 -12.07 9.36 -12.80
N GLN A 55 -11.96 10.68 -12.61
CA GLN A 55 -11.99 11.68 -13.69
C GLN A 55 -10.81 11.54 -14.65
N LYS A 56 -9.59 11.29 -14.15
CA LYS A 56 -8.41 10.99 -14.99
C LYS A 56 -8.64 9.75 -15.85
N ILE A 57 -9.18 8.66 -15.28
CA ILE A 57 -9.46 7.42 -16.00
C ILE A 57 -10.58 7.61 -17.03
N CYS A 58 -11.64 8.32 -16.66
CA CYS A 58 -12.78 8.57 -17.53
C CYS A 58 -12.52 9.65 -18.60
N GLY A 59 -11.35 10.28 -18.67
CA GLY A 59 -10.96 11.16 -19.78
C GLY A 59 -12.01 12.22 -20.14
N ASN A 60 -12.56 12.91 -19.14
CA ASN A 60 -13.67 13.88 -19.23
C ASN A 60 -15.09 13.31 -19.49
N ASN A 61 -15.28 12.00 -19.68
CA ASN A 61 -16.60 11.34 -19.68
C ASN A 61 -17.09 11.02 -18.25
N TYR A 62 -16.96 12.00 -17.37
CA TYR A 62 -17.51 12.01 -16.01
C TYR A 62 -18.59 13.09 -15.93
N LYS A 63 -19.77 12.76 -15.40
CA LYS A 63 -20.86 13.72 -15.18
C LYS A 63 -21.36 13.67 -13.76
N LEU A 64 -21.72 14.84 -13.24
CA LEU A 64 -22.20 15.03 -11.88
C LEU A 64 -23.60 15.66 -11.93
N TYR A 65 -24.54 15.12 -11.15
CA TYR A 65 -25.87 15.69 -10.98
C TYR A 65 -26.19 15.85 -9.50
N ASP A 66 -26.73 17.01 -9.15
CA ASP A 66 -27.30 17.36 -7.85
C ASP A 66 -28.83 17.18 -7.80
N CYS A 67 -29.45 16.85 -8.95
CA CYS A 67 -30.90 16.84 -9.13
C CYS A 67 -31.38 15.58 -9.90
N VAL A 68 -32.36 14.88 -9.31
CA VAL A 68 -33.02 13.69 -9.90
C VAL A 68 -33.56 13.98 -11.29
N ASP A 69 -34.24 15.11 -11.47
CA ASP A 69 -34.97 15.39 -12.70
C ASP A 69 -34.01 15.78 -13.85
N LEU A 70 -32.90 16.48 -13.55
CA LEU A 70 -31.82 16.74 -14.52
C LEU A 70 -31.12 15.44 -14.94
N PHE A 71 -30.79 14.58 -13.98
CA PHE A 71 -30.25 13.24 -14.26
C PHE A 71 -31.17 12.46 -15.19
N LEU A 72 -32.46 12.32 -14.87
CA LEU A 72 -33.42 11.55 -15.68
C LEU A 72 -33.58 12.13 -17.09
N MET A 73 -33.66 13.46 -17.23
CA MET A 73 -33.79 14.12 -18.53
C MET A 73 -32.57 13.89 -19.43
N GLU A 74 -31.35 13.99 -18.91
CA GLU A 74 -30.15 13.82 -19.74
C GLU A 74 -29.81 12.35 -19.99
N VAL A 75 -30.02 11.46 -19.01
CA VAL A 75 -29.61 10.05 -19.07
C VAL A 75 -30.44 9.25 -20.07
N GLU A 76 -31.75 9.53 -20.23
CA GLU A 76 -32.55 8.97 -21.34
C GLU A 76 -32.11 9.47 -22.73
N GLY A 77 -31.38 10.60 -22.79
CA GLY A 77 -30.71 11.06 -24.00
C GLY A 77 -29.41 10.30 -24.26
N MET A 78 -28.60 10.11 -23.20
CA MET A 78 -27.29 9.48 -23.28
C MET A 78 -27.34 7.98 -23.53
N THR A 79 -28.26 7.21 -22.96
CA THR A 79 -28.17 5.74 -23.10
C THR A 79 -28.36 5.21 -24.52
N LYS A 80 -28.98 6.02 -25.39
CA LYS A 80 -29.12 5.78 -26.84
C LYS A 80 -27.80 5.84 -27.60
N THR A 81 -26.76 6.46 -27.02
CA THR A 81 -25.43 6.63 -27.66
C THR A 81 -24.28 6.17 -26.76
N MET A 82 -24.50 5.97 -25.47
CA MET A 82 -23.48 5.67 -24.46
C MET A 82 -24.00 4.63 -23.46
N LYS A 83 -23.16 3.69 -23.04
CA LYS A 83 -23.41 2.85 -21.86
C LYS A 83 -23.05 3.66 -20.61
N ILE A 84 -23.73 3.41 -19.49
CA ILE A 84 -23.52 4.25 -18.29
C ILE A 84 -23.26 3.39 -17.06
N ILE A 85 -22.25 3.76 -16.29
CA ILE A 85 -22.05 3.32 -14.89
C ILE A 85 -22.57 4.45 -14.01
N VAL A 86 -23.43 4.14 -13.03
CA VAL A 86 -24.02 5.16 -12.14
C VAL A 86 -23.60 4.94 -10.70
N VAL A 87 -23.14 5.98 -10.03
CA VAL A 87 -22.89 6.04 -8.58
C VAL A 87 -23.89 7.02 -7.99
N MET A 88 -24.67 6.63 -6.99
CA MET A 88 -25.74 7.49 -6.45
C MET A 88 -25.97 7.32 -4.95
N SER A 89 -26.41 8.38 -4.27
CA SER A 89 -26.75 8.26 -2.85
C SER A 89 -28.02 7.42 -2.64
N GLY A 90 -28.22 6.82 -1.47
CA GLY A 90 -29.40 5.98 -1.16
C GLY A 90 -30.72 6.72 -1.33
N LEU A 91 -30.77 7.99 -0.90
CA LEU A 91 -31.93 8.87 -1.06
C LEU A 91 -32.29 9.05 -2.56
N PHE A 92 -31.27 9.28 -3.39
CA PHE A 92 -31.43 9.31 -4.84
C PHE A 92 -31.83 7.96 -5.41
N ALA A 93 -31.21 6.85 -4.99
CA ALA A 93 -31.52 5.51 -5.47
C ALA A 93 -32.98 5.10 -5.22
N SER A 94 -33.50 5.34 -4.01
CA SER A 94 -34.91 5.10 -3.69
C SER A 94 -35.87 5.97 -4.49
N SER A 95 -35.43 7.15 -4.93
CA SER A 95 -36.24 8.11 -5.71
C SER A 95 -36.15 7.90 -7.23
N ILE A 96 -35.00 7.43 -7.73
CA ILE A 96 -34.66 7.23 -9.14
C ILE A 96 -35.08 5.84 -9.62
N LEU A 97 -34.66 4.78 -8.92
CA LEU A 97 -34.83 3.39 -9.41
C LEU A 97 -36.29 3.02 -9.73
N PRO A 98 -37.32 3.48 -8.98
CA PRO A 98 -38.73 3.25 -9.35
C PRO A 98 -39.21 4.05 -10.58
N LYS A 99 -38.51 5.13 -10.95
CA LYS A 99 -38.82 5.99 -12.10
C LYS A 99 -38.10 5.58 -13.39
N LEU A 100 -36.98 4.86 -13.29
CA LEU A 100 -36.22 4.42 -14.47
C LEU A 100 -37.06 3.48 -15.35
N SER A 101 -37.11 3.76 -16.64
CA SER A 101 -37.79 2.87 -17.59
C SER A 101 -37.05 1.52 -17.70
N ALA A 102 -37.80 0.44 -17.97
CA ALA A 102 -37.21 -0.88 -18.20
C ALA A 102 -36.29 -0.94 -19.44
N SER A 103 -36.37 0.05 -20.35
CA SER A 103 -35.38 0.20 -21.42
C SER A 103 -34.07 0.77 -20.88
N LEU A 104 -34.17 1.85 -20.11
CA LEU A 104 -33.01 2.53 -19.52
C LEU A 104 -32.20 1.60 -18.61
N LEU A 105 -32.88 0.83 -17.75
CA LEU A 105 -32.27 -0.19 -16.89
C LEU A 105 -31.49 -1.29 -17.65
N ARG A 106 -31.78 -1.54 -18.93
CA ARG A 106 -31.02 -2.50 -19.75
C ARG A 106 -29.75 -1.88 -20.36
N GLU A 107 -29.73 -0.57 -20.55
CA GLU A 107 -28.60 0.16 -21.16
C GLU A 107 -27.57 0.63 -20.13
N LEU A 108 -27.95 0.74 -18.85
CA LEU A 108 -27.00 0.86 -17.74
C LEU A 108 -26.11 -0.39 -17.65
N LEU A 109 -24.81 -0.20 -17.42
CA LEU A 109 -23.86 -1.27 -17.14
C LEU A 109 -24.06 -1.78 -15.72
N SER A 110 -23.84 -0.87 -14.76
CA SER A 110 -23.70 -1.15 -13.33
C SER A 110 -24.13 0.08 -12.51
N ILE A 111 -24.69 -0.16 -11.32
CA ILE A 111 -25.15 0.85 -10.36
C ILE A 111 -24.50 0.59 -9.01
N PHE A 112 -23.95 1.64 -8.40
CA PHE A 112 -23.36 1.64 -7.06
C PHE A 112 -24.15 2.63 -6.19
N ILE A 113 -24.48 2.24 -4.96
CA ILE A 113 -25.24 3.07 -4.03
C ILE A 113 -24.40 3.34 -2.77
N PHE A 114 -24.42 4.57 -2.26
CA PHE A 114 -23.83 4.92 -0.96
C PHE A 114 -24.87 5.60 -0.06
N CYS A 115 -24.96 5.25 1.22
CA CYS A 115 -26.02 5.70 2.11
C CYS A 115 -25.57 5.59 3.57
N LYS A 116 -26.12 6.40 4.48
CA LYS A 116 -25.68 6.33 5.89
C LYS A 116 -26.17 5.05 6.59
N GLU A 117 -27.28 4.45 6.15
CA GLU A 117 -27.86 3.23 6.74
C GLU A 117 -28.21 2.18 5.66
N TYR A 118 -27.40 1.14 5.49
CA TYR A 118 -27.61 0.09 4.47
C TYR A 118 -28.99 -0.58 4.54
N ASP A 119 -29.48 -0.84 5.76
CA ASP A 119 -30.68 -1.63 6.00
C ASP A 119 -31.96 -0.98 5.43
N ASP A 120 -31.98 0.35 5.31
CA ASP A 120 -33.05 1.12 4.67
C ASP A 120 -33.11 0.90 3.15
N TYR A 121 -31.97 0.61 2.51
CA TYR A 121 -31.83 0.58 1.05
C TYR A 121 -31.61 -0.82 0.47
N LYS A 122 -31.23 -1.83 1.29
CA LYS A 122 -30.96 -3.22 0.85
C LYS A 122 -32.10 -3.90 0.08
N TYR A 123 -33.35 -3.44 0.25
CA TYR A 123 -34.48 -3.97 -0.53
C TYR A 123 -34.35 -3.68 -2.04
N LEU A 124 -33.54 -2.69 -2.43
CA LEU A 124 -33.32 -2.31 -3.83
C LEU A 124 -32.56 -3.37 -4.62
N LEU A 125 -31.64 -4.12 -3.99
CA LEU A 125 -30.92 -5.24 -4.60
C LEU A 125 -31.90 -6.26 -5.22
N LYS A 126 -32.96 -6.61 -4.47
CA LYS A 126 -34.02 -7.53 -4.92
C LYS A 126 -34.88 -6.96 -6.07
N LYS A 127 -34.85 -5.64 -6.30
CA LYS A 127 -35.62 -4.95 -7.35
C LYS A 127 -34.80 -4.68 -8.61
N CYS A 128 -33.47 -4.58 -8.50
CA CYS A 128 -32.61 -4.20 -9.62
C CYS A 128 -31.27 -4.96 -9.59
N ARG A 129 -31.14 -5.98 -10.44
CA ARG A 129 -29.91 -6.78 -10.64
C ARG A 129 -28.73 -6.02 -11.23
N LYS A 130 -28.91 -4.73 -11.54
CA LYS A 130 -27.84 -3.83 -11.99
C LYS A 130 -27.13 -3.14 -10.82
N ILE A 131 -27.67 -3.23 -9.61
CA ILE A 131 -27.01 -2.76 -8.40
C ILE A 131 -25.91 -3.77 -8.06
N ILE A 132 -24.66 -3.33 -8.18
CA ILE A 132 -23.47 -4.10 -7.85
C ILE A 132 -23.16 -4.00 -6.35
N ALA A 133 -23.59 -2.92 -5.69
CA ALA A 133 -23.25 -2.62 -4.30
C ALA A 133 -24.17 -1.58 -3.63
N ILE A 134 -24.26 -1.64 -2.29
CA ILE A 134 -24.78 -0.57 -1.43
C ILE A 134 -23.81 -0.40 -0.24
N CYS A 135 -23.32 0.81 -0.01
CA CYS A 135 -22.23 1.16 0.92
C CYS A 135 -22.71 2.04 2.09
N SER A 136 -22.05 1.97 3.26
CA SER A 136 -22.27 2.86 4.41
C SER A 136 -21.41 4.13 4.31
N ASP A 137 -22.01 5.32 4.49
CA ASP A 137 -21.34 6.62 4.31
C ASP A 137 -20.79 7.22 5.62
N ASP A 138 -19.96 6.46 6.36
CA ASP A 138 -19.18 6.99 7.47
C ASP A 138 -17.78 6.33 7.55
N HIS A 139 -16.81 7.00 8.19
CA HIS A 139 -15.44 6.60 8.60
C HIS A 139 -14.76 5.41 7.85
N SER A 140 -13.55 5.48 7.29
CA SER A 140 -12.54 6.55 7.17
C SER A 140 -11.61 6.17 6.02
N LEU A 141 -11.86 6.66 4.80
CA LEU A 141 -11.07 6.35 3.60
C LEU A 141 -9.54 6.51 3.82
N LYS A 142 -9.17 7.53 4.61
CA LYS A 142 -7.79 7.78 5.02
C LYS A 142 -7.22 6.64 5.87
N THR A 143 -7.97 6.11 6.85
CA THR A 143 -7.53 5.02 7.74
C THR A 143 -7.53 3.66 7.04
N ALA A 144 -8.45 3.41 6.10
CA ALA A 144 -8.42 2.21 5.28
C ALA A 144 -7.17 2.18 4.38
N ILE A 145 -6.93 3.27 3.63
CA ILE A 145 -5.73 3.41 2.80
C ILE A 145 -4.46 3.40 3.67
N GLU A 146 -4.42 4.10 4.80
CA GLU A 146 -3.25 4.13 5.70
C GLU A 146 -3.00 2.79 6.41
N ASN A 147 -4.00 1.92 6.60
CA ASN A 147 -3.85 0.60 7.24
C ASN A 147 -3.64 -0.54 6.22
N GLU A 148 -4.22 -0.51 5.02
CA GLU A 148 -3.86 -1.48 3.96
C GLU A 148 -2.45 -1.21 3.41
N LEU A 149 -1.97 0.04 3.47
CA LEU A 149 -0.55 0.37 3.23
C LEU A 149 0.41 -0.04 4.36
N GLN A 150 -0.06 -0.66 5.46
CA GLN A 150 0.77 -1.21 6.54
C GLN A 150 1.05 -2.72 6.40
N SER A 151 0.31 -3.45 5.54
CA SER A 151 0.62 -4.83 5.16
C SER A 151 -0.18 -5.24 3.92
N PRO A 152 0.46 -5.62 2.79
CA PRO A 152 -0.26 -6.06 1.59
C PRO A 152 -0.94 -7.41 1.81
N THR A 153 -2.23 -7.40 2.15
CA THR A 153 -3.03 -8.63 2.27
C THR A 153 -3.41 -9.20 0.91
N ASP A 154 -3.00 -10.45 0.65
CA ASP A 154 -3.37 -11.21 -0.56
C ASP A 154 -4.91 -11.36 -0.74
N PHE A 155 -5.67 -11.23 0.36
CA PHE A 155 -7.11 -11.43 0.43
C PHE A 155 -7.78 -10.57 1.52
N VAL A 156 -9.01 -10.16 1.25
CA VAL A 156 -9.88 -9.41 2.18
C VAL A 156 -10.92 -10.38 2.76
N ILE A 157 -10.91 -10.60 4.08
CA ILE A 157 -11.96 -11.35 4.79
C ILE A 157 -13.10 -10.40 5.19
N MET A 158 -14.31 -10.81 4.87
CA MET A 158 -15.56 -10.09 5.07
C MET A 158 -16.37 -10.75 6.20
N ASN A 159 -16.11 -10.35 7.45
CA ASN A 159 -16.56 -10.99 8.69
C ASN A 159 -18.05 -10.74 9.01
N GLN A 160 -18.69 -11.64 9.75
CA GLN A 160 -20.05 -11.48 10.29
C GLN A 160 -20.17 -11.57 11.83
N ASN A 161 -19.08 -11.76 12.58
CA ASN A 161 -19.12 -12.11 14.00
C ASN A 161 -18.27 -11.21 14.91
N LEU A 162 -18.72 -9.96 15.14
CA LEU A 162 -18.48 -9.25 16.40
C LEU A 162 -19.67 -8.32 16.78
N ILE A 163 -20.73 -8.95 17.31
CA ILE A 163 -21.89 -8.34 18.01
C ILE A 163 -22.79 -7.40 17.15
N PRO A 164 -24.05 -7.20 17.54
CA PRO A 164 -25.20 -7.71 16.80
C PRO A 164 -25.43 -7.06 15.41
N ILE A 165 -25.88 -7.91 14.48
CA ILE A 165 -26.17 -7.64 13.06
C ILE A 165 -27.10 -6.43 12.85
N PHE A 166 -26.53 -5.25 12.58
CA PHE A 166 -27.09 -4.12 11.81
C PHE A 166 -25.91 -3.23 11.35
N SER A 167 -26.03 -2.61 10.16
CA SER A 167 -24.94 -1.98 9.38
C SER A 167 -23.99 -2.95 8.65
N LEU A 168 -23.83 -2.74 7.34
CA LEU A 168 -22.60 -3.10 6.61
C LEU A 168 -21.52 -2.09 7.03
N LYS A 169 -20.78 -2.41 8.08
CA LYS A 169 -19.73 -1.53 8.59
C LYS A 169 -18.53 -1.47 7.62
N GLU A 170 -17.84 -0.34 7.70
CA GLU A 170 -16.44 -0.02 7.33
C GLU A 170 -15.67 -1.09 6.52
N GLU A 171 -15.51 -2.31 7.04
CA GLU A 171 -14.78 -3.47 6.49
C GLU A 171 -15.10 -3.87 5.03
N TYR A 172 -16.24 -3.44 4.46
CA TYR A 172 -16.63 -3.75 3.08
C TYR A 172 -16.38 -2.60 2.08
N GLN A 173 -16.07 -1.39 2.55
CA GLN A 173 -16.00 -0.21 1.67
C GLN A 173 -14.88 -0.34 0.63
N ASP A 174 -13.72 -0.88 1.02
CA ASP A 174 -12.53 -0.96 0.16
C ASP A 174 -12.71 -1.99 -0.97
N PHE A 175 -13.28 -3.15 -0.68
CA PHE A 175 -13.70 -4.11 -1.72
C PHE A 175 -14.66 -3.48 -2.72
N LEU A 176 -15.61 -2.66 -2.27
CA LEU A 176 -16.58 -1.99 -3.15
C LEU A 176 -15.96 -0.88 -3.99
N TRP A 177 -15.04 -0.09 -3.44
CA TRP A 177 -14.26 0.89 -4.21
C TRP A 177 -13.35 0.22 -5.22
N TYR A 178 -12.66 -0.85 -4.84
CA TYR A 178 -11.86 -1.67 -5.74
C TYR A 178 -12.71 -2.27 -6.86
N LYS A 179 -13.88 -2.82 -6.54
CA LYS A 179 -14.83 -3.37 -7.53
C LYS A 179 -15.37 -2.30 -8.48
N LEU A 180 -15.69 -1.08 -8.01
CA LEU A 180 -16.01 0.06 -8.88
C LEU A 180 -14.84 0.43 -9.78
N HIS A 181 -13.61 0.44 -9.24
CA HIS A 181 -12.41 0.78 -9.99
C HIS A 181 -12.12 -0.25 -11.09
N ILE A 182 -12.13 -1.54 -10.77
CA ILE A 182 -12.02 -2.65 -11.76
C ILE A 182 -13.15 -2.59 -12.79
N GLU A 183 -14.38 -2.27 -12.39
CA GLU A 183 -15.51 -2.11 -13.32
C GLU A 183 -15.25 -0.97 -14.32
N VAL A 184 -14.80 0.20 -13.86
CA VAL A 184 -14.43 1.33 -14.73
C VAL A 184 -13.25 0.96 -15.64
N LEU A 185 -12.18 0.37 -15.10
CA LEU A 185 -10.97 -0.04 -15.84
C LEU A 185 -11.27 -1.05 -16.95
N THR A 186 -12.05 -2.11 -16.63
CA THR A 186 -12.40 -3.17 -17.59
C THR A 186 -13.37 -2.70 -18.66
N HIS A 187 -14.12 -1.62 -18.42
CA HIS A 187 -15.09 -1.08 -19.38
C HIS A 187 -14.52 0.05 -20.25
N TYR A 188 -13.77 1.01 -19.71
CA TYR A 188 -13.26 2.18 -20.44
C TYR A 188 -12.17 1.83 -21.49
N PRO A 189 -12.15 2.43 -22.70
CA PRO A 189 -11.08 2.19 -23.68
C PRO A 189 -9.79 2.91 -23.32
N TRP A 190 -8.72 2.60 -24.04
CA TRP A 190 -7.39 3.16 -23.83
C TRP A 190 -6.74 3.58 -25.14
N SER A 191 -5.71 4.42 -25.05
CA SER A 191 -4.95 4.90 -26.19
C SER A 191 -3.78 3.97 -26.55
N ARG A 192 -3.29 4.02 -27.78
CA ARG A 192 -2.16 3.18 -28.22
C ARG A 192 -0.86 3.45 -27.44
N ASP A 193 -0.77 4.62 -26.81
CA ASP A 193 0.32 5.06 -25.92
C ASP A 193 0.38 4.24 -24.61
N ASN A 194 -0.75 3.75 -24.08
CA ASN A 194 -0.77 2.92 -22.87
C ASN A 194 0.05 1.62 -23.04
N THR A 195 0.03 0.97 -24.21
CA THR A 195 0.85 -0.22 -24.47
C THR A 195 2.35 0.11 -24.49
N GLN A 196 2.74 1.29 -24.97
CA GLN A 196 4.13 1.74 -24.95
C GLN A 196 4.58 2.09 -23.52
N LYS A 197 3.72 2.74 -22.72
CA LYS A 197 3.95 2.97 -21.29
C LYS A 197 4.12 1.68 -20.51
N MET A 198 3.28 0.68 -20.77
CA MET A 198 3.40 -0.66 -20.19
C MET A 198 4.76 -1.30 -20.53
N LEU A 199 5.15 -1.31 -21.81
CA LEU A 199 6.46 -1.84 -22.24
C LEU A 199 7.64 -1.05 -21.63
N SER A 200 7.50 0.27 -21.49
CA SER A 200 8.52 1.12 -20.84
C SER A 200 8.70 0.75 -19.37
N LYS A 201 7.60 0.69 -18.60
CA LYS A 201 7.58 0.27 -17.19
C LYS A 201 8.13 -1.16 -17.00
N CYS A 202 7.84 -2.07 -17.92
CA CYS A 202 8.38 -3.43 -17.90
C CYS A 202 9.89 -3.45 -18.16
N ASN A 203 10.38 -2.70 -19.16
CA ASN A 203 11.82 -2.55 -19.40
C ASN A 203 12.53 -1.91 -18.21
N GLN A 204 11.93 -0.88 -17.60
CA GLN A 204 12.42 -0.22 -16.39
C GLN A 204 12.57 -1.21 -15.23
N TYR A 205 11.59 -2.09 -15.01
CA TYR A 205 11.65 -3.04 -13.88
C TYR A 205 12.65 -4.19 -14.08
N TYR A 206 12.79 -4.69 -15.32
CA TYR A 206 13.61 -5.86 -15.66
C TYR A 206 14.90 -5.51 -16.42
N TRP A 207 15.39 -4.28 -16.30
CA TRP A 207 16.51 -3.80 -17.12
C TRP A 207 17.83 -4.57 -16.91
N LYS A 208 18.06 -5.19 -15.74
CA LYS A 208 19.23 -6.06 -15.49
C LYS A 208 19.02 -7.51 -15.95
N ASP A 209 17.78 -7.94 -16.18
CA ASP A 209 17.46 -9.33 -16.51
C ASP A 209 17.44 -9.52 -18.05
N ASN A 210 18.51 -10.11 -18.57
CA ASN A 210 18.65 -10.38 -20.01
C ASN A 210 17.62 -11.39 -20.55
N VAL A 211 17.10 -12.30 -19.71
CA VAL A 211 16.05 -13.25 -20.10
C VAL A 211 14.72 -12.50 -20.23
N GLN A 212 14.37 -11.69 -19.22
CA GLN A 212 13.12 -10.93 -19.25
C GLN A 212 13.15 -9.79 -20.27
N LYS A 213 14.30 -9.14 -20.53
CA LYS A 213 14.48 -8.22 -21.69
C LYS A 213 14.14 -8.89 -23.02
N LYS A 214 14.61 -10.12 -23.23
CA LYS A 214 14.28 -10.91 -24.44
C LYS A 214 12.78 -11.24 -24.47
N ASN A 215 12.18 -11.59 -23.34
CA ASN A 215 10.73 -11.81 -23.23
C ASN A 215 9.93 -10.53 -23.52
N ILE A 216 10.40 -9.34 -23.10
CA ILE A 216 9.75 -8.05 -23.36
C ILE A 216 9.79 -7.70 -24.85
N GLU A 217 10.93 -7.86 -25.53
CA GLU A 217 11.00 -7.67 -26.98
C GLU A 217 10.20 -8.73 -27.74
N GLN A 218 10.15 -9.98 -27.28
CA GLN A 218 9.25 -10.98 -27.86
C GLN A 218 7.77 -10.60 -27.67
N PHE A 219 7.37 -10.18 -26.47
CA PHE A 219 6.01 -9.69 -26.18
C PHE A 219 5.66 -8.52 -27.10
N LYS A 220 6.50 -7.48 -27.18
CA LYS A 220 6.32 -6.31 -28.04
C LYS A 220 6.07 -6.65 -29.51
N ASN A 221 6.67 -7.75 -30.01
CA ASN A 221 6.53 -8.19 -31.39
C ASN A 221 5.42 -9.24 -31.63
N THR A 222 4.92 -9.92 -30.58
CA THR A 222 4.02 -11.10 -30.74
C THR A 222 2.77 -11.08 -29.87
N TYR A 223 2.69 -10.21 -28.86
CA TYR A 223 1.50 -10.04 -28.02
C TYR A 223 0.32 -9.49 -28.82
N LYS A 224 -0.85 -10.06 -28.56
CA LYS A 224 -2.15 -9.56 -28.98
C LYS A 224 -3.15 -9.78 -27.85
N PRO A 225 -4.27 -9.02 -27.78
CA PRO A 225 -5.29 -9.23 -26.76
C PRO A 225 -5.83 -10.67 -26.70
N GLU A 226 -5.78 -11.41 -27.80
CA GLU A 226 -6.26 -12.80 -27.90
C GLU A 226 -5.28 -13.84 -27.33
N ASN A 227 -4.05 -13.45 -26.96
CA ASN A 227 -3.09 -14.32 -26.25
C ASN A 227 -2.60 -13.76 -24.92
N ALA A 228 -3.46 -12.99 -24.24
CA ALA A 228 -3.17 -12.45 -22.90
C ALA A 228 -2.86 -13.57 -21.88
N ILE A 229 -3.68 -14.64 -21.83
CA ILE A 229 -3.48 -15.79 -20.94
C ILE A 229 -2.14 -16.51 -21.19
N GLU A 230 -1.75 -16.68 -22.47
CA GLU A 230 -0.45 -17.27 -22.83
C GLU A 230 0.71 -16.48 -22.22
N TRP A 231 0.64 -15.15 -22.26
CA TRP A 231 1.65 -14.29 -21.65
C TRP A 231 1.57 -14.19 -20.12
N TYR A 232 0.39 -14.43 -19.55
CA TYR A 232 0.15 -14.42 -18.09
C TYR A 232 0.75 -15.66 -17.43
N THR A 233 0.74 -16.80 -18.13
CA THR A 233 1.22 -18.11 -17.64
C THR A 233 2.67 -18.41 -17.98
N ARG A 234 3.33 -17.55 -18.75
CA ARG A 234 4.80 -17.60 -18.89
C ARG A 234 5.45 -17.17 -17.60
N ASP A 235 6.63 -17.72 -17.31
CA ASP A 235 7.59 -17.09 -16.40
C ASP A 235 8.07 -15.76 -17.01
N SER A 236 7.23 -14.74 -16.81
CA SER A 236 7.31 -13.47 -17.49
C SER A 236 7.27 -12.31 -16.51
N PHE A 237 7.79 -11.20 -17.00
CA PHE A 237 7.68 -9.89 -16.37
C PHE A 237 6.22 -9.46 -16.11
N VAL A 238 5.27 -9.87 -16.95
CA VAL A 238 3.89 -9.36 -16.92
C VAL A 238 3.10 -9.92 -15.75
N TYR A 239 3.13 -11.24 -15.53
CA TYR A 239 2.44 -11.89 -14.40
C TYR A 239 2.81 -11.23 -13.07
N ARG A 240 4.11 -11.06 -12.85
CA ARG A 240 4.65 -10.51 -11.60
C ARG A 240 4.25 -9.05 -11.39
N LEU A 241 4.36 -8.21 -12.43
CA LEU A 241 4.01 -6.78 -12.31
C LEU A 241 2.51 -6.55 -12.19
N VAL A 242 1.70 -7.26 -12.97
CA VAL A 242 0.24 -7.16 -12.90
C VAL A 242 -0.26 -7.57 -11.51
N ASN A 243 0.17 -8.73 -11.00
CA ASN A 243 -0.24 -9.17 -9.67
C ASN A 243 0.34 -8.31 -8.55
N LYS A 244 1.55 -7.75 -8.69
CA LYS A 244 2.09 -6.77 -7.74
C LYS A 244 1.18 -5.54 -7.66
N ALA A 245 0.93 -4.87 -8.79
CA ALA A 245 0.13 -3.65 -8.84
C ALA A 245 -1.30 -3.88 -8.30
N LEU A 246 -1.91 -5.01 -8.62
CA LEU A 246 -3.24 -5.41 -8.12
C LEU A 246 -3.25 -5.69 -6.61
N ARG A 247 -2.20 -6.30 -6.05
CA ARG A 247 -2.08 -6.55 -4.60
C ARG A 247 -1.80 -5.30 -3.79
N SER A 248 -0.92 -4.43 -4.29
CA SER A 248 -0.57 -3.17 -3.63
C SER A 248 -1.59 -2.05 -3.87
N LEU A 249 -2.66 -2.33 -4.64
CA LEU A 249 -3.66 -1.36 -5.08
C LEU A 249 -3.03 -0.08 -5.68
N ASP A 250 -1.88 -0.23 -6.37
CA ASP A 250 -1.17 0.89 -6.98
C ASP A 250 -1.92 1.34 -8.22
N MET A 251 -2.74 2.38 -8.05
CA MET A 251 -3.61 2.87 -9.11
C MET A 251 -2.84 3.45 -10.30
N GLU A 252 -1.58 3.89 -10.15
CA GLU A 252 -0.79 4.36 -11.29
C GLU A 252 -0.26 3.17 -12.10
N GLU A 253 0.27 2.13 -11.43
CA GLU A 253 0.70 0.89 -12.10
C GLU A 253 -0.49 0.11 -12.69
N ILE A 254 -1.62 0.00 -11.99
CA ILE A 254 -2.84 -0.64 -12.52
C ILE A 254 -3.31 0.07 -13.80
N ASN A 255 -3.27 1.41 -13.86
CA ASN A 255 -3.60 2.18 -15.07
C ASN A 255 -2.62 1.93 -16.23
N ILE A 256 -1.35 1.71 -15.95
CA ILE A 256 -0.34 1.31 -16.95
C ILE A 256 -0.67 -0.09 -17.51
N PHE A 257 -1.06 -1.03 -16.66
CA PHE A 257 -1.38 -2.42 -17.04
C PHE A 257 -2.83 -2.65 -17.50
N GLN A 258 -3.73 -1.68 -17.35
CA GLN A 258 -5.15 -1.74 -17.72
C GLN A 258 -5.42 -2.40 -19.09
N PRO A 259 -4.71 -2.07 -20.20
CA PRO A 259 -4.92 -2.71 -21.50
C PRO A 259 -4.81 -4.23 -21.48
N TYR A 260 -3.85 -4.73 -20.69
CA TYR A 260 -3.52 -6.14 -20.59
C TYR A 260 -4.46 -6.85 -19.60
N ILE A 261 -4.71 -6.25 -18.44
CA ILE A 261 -5.69 -6.74 -17.45
C ILE A 261 -7.07 -6.94 -18.13
N LYS A 262 -7.49 -5.96 -18.92
CA LYS A 262 -8.76 -6.01 -19.66
C LYS A 262 -8.79 -7.07 -20.76
N ALA A 263 -7.67 -7.31 -21.46
CA ALA A 263 -7.57 -8.40 -22.42
C ALA A 263 -7.68 -9.77 -21.71
N LEU A 264 -6.99 -9.93 -20.57
CA LEU A 264 -7.02 -11.12 -19.73
C LEU A 264 -8.44 -11.43 -19.21
N CYS A 265 -9.12 -10.44 -18.60
CA CYS A 265 -10.52 -10.60 -18.16
C CYS A 265 -11.45 -11.00 -19.31
N ARG A 266 -11.34 -10.35 -20.48
CA ARG A 266 -12.16 -10.68 -21.66
C ARG A 266 -11.91 -12.09 -22.18
N GLN A 267 -10.66 -12.56 -22.17
CA GLN A 267 -10.32 -13.91 -22.59
C GLN A 267 -10.87 -14.95 -21.60
N LEU A 268 -10.74 -14.71 -20.28
CA LEU A 268 -11.33 -15.54 -19.24
C LEU A 268 -12.86 -15.60 -19.34
N GLU A 269 -13.54 -14.47 -19.54
CA GLU A 269 -14.98 -14.42 -19.78
C GLU A 269 -15.42 -15.25 -21.00
N GLN A 270 -14.65 -15.20 -22.09
CA GLN A 270 -14.95 -15.97 -23.31
C GLN A 270 -14.82 -17.48 -23.04
N LEU A 271 -13.73 -17.91 -22.40
CA LEU A 271 -13.52 -19.31 -22.03
C LEU A 271 -14.56 -19.81 -21.02
N HIS A 272 -14.91 -19.01 -20.02
CA HIS A 272 -15.97 -19.30 -19.05
C HIS A 272 -17.33 -19.53 -19.74
N LYS A 273 -17.68 -18.69 -20.72
CA LYS A 273 -18.91 -18.82 -21.52
C LYS A 273 -18.87 -20.02 -22.48
N GLN A 274 -17.70 -20.43 -22.95
CA GLN A 274 -17.52 -21.64 -23.78
C GLN A 274 -17.64 -22.93 -22.95
N ASN A 275 -17.15 -22.90 -21.70
CA ASN A 275 -17.10 -24.04 -20.79
C ASN A 275 -18.37 -24.22 -19.93
N GLN A 276 -19.54 -23.74 -20.39
CA GLN A 276 -20.83 -23.83 -19.68
C GLN A 276 -21.28 -25.27 -19.42
N SER A 277 -20.78 -25.83 -18.33
CA SER A 277 -21.03 -27.17 -17.84
C SER A 277 -21.62 -27.07 -16.44
N ASN A 278 -22.82 -27.63 -16.23
CA ASN A 278 -23.48 -27.69 -14.92
C ASN A 278 -22.71 -28.50 -13.85
N LYS A 279 -21.58 -29.14 -14.21
CA LYS A 279 -20.80 -29.98 -13.29
C LYS A 279 -20.10 -29.10 -12.24
N PRO A 280 -20.19 -29.44 -10.94
CA PRO A 280 -19.29 -28.89 -9.94
C PRO A 280 -17.83 -29.16 -10.31
N LEU A 281 -16.99 -28.17 -10.07
CA LEU A 281 -15.55 -28.24 -10.20
C LEU A 281 -14.91 -28.04 -8.82
N THR A 282 -13.85 -28.76 -8.52
CA THR A 282 -13.01 -28.51 -7.33
C THR A 282 -11.59 -28.26 -7.81
N VAL A 283 -10.98 -27.19 -7.29
CA VAL A 283 -9.62 -26.76 -7.61
C VAL A 283 -8.86 -26.46 -6.33
N PHE A 284 -7.54 -26.46 -6.43
CA PHE A 284 -6.63 -26.40 -5.30
C PHE A 284 -5.60 -25.29 -5.50
N ARG A 285 -5.21 -24.61 -4.43
CA ARG A 285 -4.11 -23.65 -4.43
C ARG A 285 -3.24 -23.85 -3.20
N GLY A 286 -1.96 -24.13 -3.41
CA GLY A 286 -0.97 -24.11 -2.35
C GLY A 286 -0.56 -22.69 -2.00
N HIS A 287 -0.28 -22.46 -0.73
CA HIS A 287 0.32 -21.23 -0.22
C HIS A 287 1.27 -21.61 0.92
N GLY A 288 2.57 -21.53 0.66
CA GLY A 288 3.60 -21.60 1.70
C GLY A 288 3.67 -20.28 2.48
N ASN A 289 4.26 -20.35 3.68
CA ASN A 289 4.57 -19.21 4.52
C ASN A 289 3.35 -18.39 5.00
N MET A 290 2.17 -19.01 5.16
CA MET A 290 1.07 -18.31 5.83
C MET A 290 1.41 -18.13 7.31
N THR A 291 1.39 -16.89 7.79
CA THR A 291 1.64 -16.63 9.22
C THR A 291 0.53 -17.27 10.07
N THR A 292 0.86 -17.76 11.26
CA THR A 292 -0.15 -18.31 12.19
C THR A 292 -1.30 -17.32 12.44
N SER A 293 -1.03 -16.01 12.51
CA SER A 293 -2.06 -14.98 12.66
C SER A 293 -3.01 -14.85 11.46
N GLN A 294 -2.52 -14.91 10.21
CA GLN A 294 -3.40 -14.91 9.02
C GLN A 294 -4.26 -16.17 8.97
N LEU A 295 -3.67 -17.31 9.29
CA LEU A 295 -4.39 -18.58 9.33
C LEU A 295 -5.45 -18.59 10.45
N ASP A 296 -5.13 -18.07 11.63
CA ASP A 296 -6.06 -17.99 12.75
C ASP A 296 -7.21 -17.01 12.45
N LYS A 297 -6.93 -15.87 11.78
CA LYS A 297 -7.99 -15.02 11.22
C LYS A 297 -8.93 -15.81 10.31
N ILE A 298 -8.43 -16.69 9.43
CA ILE A 298 -9.30 -17.54 8.58
C ILE A 298 -10.12 -18.53 9.44
N LYS A 299 -9.51 -19.17 10.45
CA LYS A 299 -10.19 -20.10 11.38
C LYS A 299 -11.27 -19.42 12.22
N GLU A 300 -11.08 -18.17 12.63
CA GLU A 300 -12.08 -17.37 13.35
C GLU A 300 -13.25 -16.96 12.45
N ASN A 301 -13.03 -16.96 11.12
CA ASN A 301 -13.94 -16.46 10.10
C ASN A 301 -14.61 -17.58 9.27
N ILE A 302 -14.81 -18.78 9.83
CA ILE A 302 -15.60 -19.81 9.14
C ILE A 302 -17.05 -19.32 8.92
N ASN A 303 -17.52 -19.45 7.69
CA ASN A 303 -18.73 -18.87 7.09
C ASN A 303 -18.68 -17.39 6.71
N ALA A 304 -17.57 -16.69 6.93
CA ALA A 304 -17.34 -15.38 6.32
C ALA A 304 -17.11 -15.51 4.80
N LEU A 305 -17.19 -14.38 4.11
CA LEU A 305 -16.76 -14.28 2.71
C LEU A 305 -15.29 -13.86 2.66
N VAL A 306 -14.63 -14.15 1.55
CA VAL A 306 -13.27 -13.70 1.24
C VAL A 306 -13.16 -13.39 -0.24
N SER A 307 -12.46 -12.32 -0.59
CA SER A 307 -12.11 -11.98 -1.97
C SER A 307 -10.60 -11.78 -2.09
N PHE A 308 -10.04 -12.09 -3.25
CA PHE A 308 -8.63 -11.86 -3.55
C PHE A 308 -8.51 -10.62 -4.44
N ASN A 309 -7.53 -9.76 -4.14
CA ASN A 309 -7.32 -8.50 -4.86
C ASN A 309 -6.65 -8.69 -6.23
N GLY A 310 -6.28 -9.92 -6.61
CA GLY A 310 -5.70 -10.27 -7.91
C GLY A 310 -6.39 -11.47 -8.57
N PHE A 311 -5.87 -11.91 -9.72
CA PHE A 311 -6.34 -13.13 -10.36
C PHE A 311 -5.89 -14.35 -9.54
N LEU A 312 -6.80 -15.27 -9.24
CA LEU A 312 -6.49 -16.44 -8.43
C LEU A 312 -6.15 -17.64 -9.34
N SER A 313 -4.86 -17.90 -9.54
CA SER A 313 -4.39 -19.13 -10.20
C SER A 313 -4.55 -20.32 -9.25
N THR A 314 -5.11 -21.41 -9.76
CA THR A 314 -5.42 -22.65 -9.05
C THR A 314 -5.17 -23.84 -9.96
N SER A 315 -5.16 -25.06 -9.44
CA SER A 315 -4.98 -26.29 -10.21
C SER A 315 -6.12 -27.28 -9.97
N THR A 316 -6.54 -28.06 -10.96
CA THR A 316 -7.39 -29.24 -10.69
C THR A 316 -6.62 -30.38 -10.02
N ASN A 317 -5.28 -30.30 -10.00
CA ASN A 317 -4.37 -31.32 -9.51
C ASN A 317 -3.88 -31.00 -8.09
N TYR A 318 -4.36 -31.78 -7.12
CA TYR A 318 -4.01 -31.59 -5.70
C TYR A 318 -2.49 -31.65 -5.45
N ASN A 319 -1.74 -32.51 -6.14
CA ASN A 319 -0.31 -32.67 -5.93
C ASN A 319 0.50 -31.43 -6.39
N VAL A 320 0.01 -30.74 -7.43
CA VAL A 320 0.57 -29.44 -7.87
C VAL A 320 0.38 -28.40 -6.77
N ALA A 321 -0.80 -28.34 -6.16
CA ALA A 321 -1.05 -27.45 -5.02
C ALA A 321 -0.19 -27.81 -3.78
N VAL A 322 0.05 -29.10 -3.48
CA VAL A 322 0.97 -29.51 -2.41
C VAL A 322 2.40 -29.02 -2.69
N MET A 323 2.89 -29.15 -3.93
CA MET A 323 4.23 -28.65 -4.31
C MET A 323 4.37 -27.13 -4.12
N PHE A 324 3.31 -26.35 -4.40
CA PHE A 324 3.29 -24.91 -4.14
C PHE A 324 3.09 -24.52 -2.65
N ALA A 325 2.56 -25.42 -1.81
CA ALA A 325 2.43 -25.17 -0.37
C ALA A 325 3.76 -25.35 0.37
N GLY A 326 4.62 -26.26 -0.09
CA GLY A 326 5.98 -26.47 0.44
C GLY A 326 6.04 -26.88 1.93
N THR A 327 7.23 -26.80 2.51
CA THR A 327 7.48 -27.04 3.94
C THR A 327 7.97 -25.76 4.61
N THR A 328 7.24 -25.27 5.62
CA THR A 328 7.48 -23.97 6.25
C THR A 328 8.47 -23.98 7.42
N SER A 329 8.89 -22.78 7.84
CA SER A 329 9.74 -22.57 9.02
C SER A 329 8.91 -22.50 10.32
N THR A 330 9.57 -22.40 11.48
CA THR A 330 8.87 -22.24 12.77
C THR A 330 8.10 -20.92 12.84
N ASN A 331 6.77 -21.00 13.07
CA ASN A 331 5.76 -19.92 13.09
C ASN A 331 5.04 -19.64 11.75
N GLU A 332 5.36 -20.39 10.71
CA GLU A 332 4.68 -20.37 9.41
C GLU A 332 3.97 -21.71 9.16
N GLU A 333 2.80 -21.68 8.53
CA GLU A 333 1.99 -22.87 8.25
C GLU A 333 1.81 -23.05 6.74
N SER A 334 2.10 -24.25 6.22
CA SER A 334 1.75 -24.63 4.84
C SER A 334 0.23 -24.75 4.72
N VAL A 335 -0.36 -24.12 3.70
CA VAL A 335 -1.82 -24.07 3.48
C VAL A 335 -2.20 -24.56 2.08
N ILE A 336 -3.28 -25.34 1.99
CA ILE A 336 -3.96 -25.64 0.74
C ILE A 336 -5.40 -25.15 0.82
N PHE A 337 -5.78 -24.29 -0.12
CA PHE A 337 -7.16 -23.93 -0.37
C PHE A 337 -7.81 -24.97 -1.29
N GLU A 338 -8.88 -25.64 -0.84
CA GLU A 338 -9.78 -26.44 -1.68
C GLU A 338 -11.00 -25.57 -2.03
N ILE A 339 -11.17 -25.20 -3.30
CA ILE A 339 -12.21 -24.29 -3.78
C ILE A 339 -13.22 -25.04 -4.63
N LYS A 340 -14.49 -25.00 -4.22
CA LYS A 340 -15.63 -25.59 -4.94
C LYS A 340 -16.33 -24.52 -5.77
N THR A 341 -16.53 -24.76 -7.06
CA THR A 341 -17.14 -23.79 -7.99
C THR A 341 -18.02 -24.47 -9.05
N ASN A 342 -18.75 -23.68 -9.83
CA ASN A 342 -19.59 -24.14 -10.94
C ASN A 342 -19.71 -23.03 -11.99
N TYR A 343 -19.70 -23.38 -13.29
CA TYR A 343 -19.88 -22.43 -14.40
C TYR A 343 -21.28 -21.76 -14.45
N ASN A 344 -22.21 -22.17 -13.58
CA ASN A 344 -23.51 -21.53 -13.42
C ASN A 344 -23.51 -20.28 -12.53
N LEU A 345 -22.43 -20.00 -11.79
CA LEU A 345 -22.31 -18.81 -10.96
C LEU A 345 -22.11 -17.58 -11.85
N THR A 346 -23.07 -16.65 -11.84
CA THR A 346 -23.04 -15.50 -12.78
C THR A 346 -21.98 -14.45 -12.45
N ASN A 347 -21.56 -14.39 -11.18
CA ASN A 347 -20.69 -13.33 -10.66
C ASN A 347 -19.25 -13.82 -10.36
N VAL A 348 -18.95 -15.10 -10.60
CA VAL A 348 -17.60 -15.67 -10.42
C VAL A 348 -17.10 -16.19 -11.78
N ILE A 349 -16.32 -15.36 -12.47
CA ILE A 349 -15.73 -15.70 -13.76
C ILE A 349 -14.42 -16.46 -13.55
N PHE A 350 -14.32 -17.66 -14.11
CA PHE A 350 -13.12 -18.49 -14.10
C PHE A 350 -13.09 -19.42 -15.31
N ALA A 351 -11.90 -19.89 -15.70
CA ALA A 351 -11.76 -20.88 -16.76
C ALA A 351 -10.58 -21.83 -16.49
N ASP A 352 -10.72 -23.07 -16.95
CA ASP A 352 -9.57 -23.93 -17.25
C ASP A 352 -8.76 -23.29 -18.37
N ILE A 353 -7.49 -23.03 -18.09
CA ILE A 353 -6.53 -22.39 -19.00
C ILE A 353 -5.36 -23.31 -19.35
N SER A 354 -5.39 -24.59 -18.97
CA SER A 354 -4.31 -25.57 -19.19
C SER A 354 -3.85 -25.66 -20.65
N GLN A 355 -4.76 -25.45 -21.61
CA GLN A 355 -4.46 -25.45 -23.05
C GLN A 355 -3.72 -24.19 -23.54
N PHE A 356 -3.76 -23.11 -22.76
CA PHE A 356 -3.11 -21.84 -23.04
C PHE A 356 -1.91 -21.58 -22.11
N SER A 357 -1.81 -22.34 -21.01
CA SER A 357 -0.75 -22.21 -20.04
C SER A 357 0.59 -22.67 -20.62
N ASN A 358 1.65 -21.90 -20.35
CA ASN A 358 3.02 -22.34 -20.70
C ASN A 358 3.56 -23.38 -19.71
N MET A 359 2.80 -23.67 -18.64
CA MET A 359 3.03 -24.73 -17.67
C MET A 359 1.92 -25.79 -17.76
N PRO A 360 1.78 -26.53 -18.88
CA PRO A 360 0.64 -27.44 -19.13
C PRO A 360 0.56 -28.64 -18.18
N VAL A 361 1.57 -28.84 -17.32
CA VAL A 361 1.59 -29.86 -16.26
C VAL A 361 0.92 -29.39 -14.96
N GLU A 362 0.53 -28.13 -14.86
CA GLU A 362 -0.09 -27.55 -13.66
C GLU A 362 -1.62 -27.66 -13.65
N ASP A 363 -2.25 -28.17 -14.71
CA ASP A 363 -3.71 -28.33 -14.84
C ASP A 363 -4.49 -27.06 -14.39
N GLU A 364 -4.01 -25.90 -14.87
CA GLU A 364 -4.29 -24.58 -14.32
C GLU A 364 -5.71 -24.05 -14.62
N VAL A 365 -6.39 -23.59 -13.57
CA VAL A 365 -7.69 -22.90 -13.59
C VAL A 365 -7.51 -21.52 -12.99
N LEU A 366 -7.88 -20.48 -13.73
CA LEU A 366 -7.68 -19.08 -13.34
C LEU A 366 -9.03 -18.39 -13.08
N PHE A 367 -9.19 -17.81 -11.89
CA PHE A 367 -10.32 -16.93 -11.55
C PHE A 367 -10.00 -15.47 -11.87
N SER A 368 -11.03 -14.74 -12.30
CA SER A 368 -10.99 -13.30 -12.56
C SER A 368 -10.92 -12.49 -11.26
N LEU A 369 -10.56 -11.20 -11.41
CA LEU A 369 -10.54 -10.21 -10.33
C LEU A 369 -11.88 -10.14 -9.57
N CYS A 370 -11.81 -9.79 -8.28
CA CYS A 370 -12.96 -9.64 -7.39
C CYS A 370 -13.84 -10.91 -7.24
N SER A 371 -13.30 -12.09 -7.53
CA SER A 371 -13.99 -13.35 -7.27
C SER A 371 -14.19 -13.57 -5.77
N VAL A 372 -15.43 -13.83 -5.37
CA VAL A 372 -15.82 -14.00 -3.96
C VAL A 372 -16.03 -15.47 -3.62
N PHE A 373 -15.48 -15.87 -2.48
CA PHE A 373 -15.56 -17.21 -1.93
C PHE A 373 -16.13 -17.14 -0.51
N LYS A 374 -16.85 -18.17 -0.09
CA LYS A 374 -17.25 -18.40 1.30
C LYS A 374 -16.27 -19.39 1.93
N ILE A 375 -15.77 -19.09 3.12
CA ILE A 375 -14.95 -20.03 3.91
C ILE A 375 -15.89 -21.06 4.54
N ASP A 376 -15.75 -22.34 4.21
CA ASP A 376 -16.62 -23.42 4.70
C ASP A 376 -16.04 -24.17 5.89
N SER A 377 -14.72 -24.42 5.91
CA SER A 377 -14.02 -25.02 7.04
C SER A 377 -12.49 -24.84 6.92
N ALA A 378 -11.79 -25.00 8.05
CA ALA A 378 -10.33 -25.17 8.10
C ALA A 378 -10.01 -26.42 8.92
N VAL A 379 -9.21 -27.34 8.37
CA VAL A 379 -8.92 -28.65 8.96
C VAL A 379 -7.41 -28.91 8.83
N ARG A 380 -6.76 -29.48 9.85
CA ARG A 380 -5.36 -29.94 9.73
C ARG A 380 -5.32 -31.26 8.97
N ASP A 381 -4.47 -31.34 7.96
CA ASP A 381 -4.05 -32.57 7.31
C ASP A 381 -2.80 -33.08 8.03
N GLU A 382 -2.94 -34.16 8.80
CA GLU A 382 -1.84 -34.76 9.56
C GLU A 382 -0.88 -35.55 8.67
N GLU A 383 -1.32 -36.07 7.51
CA GLU A 383 -0.47 -36.85 6.60
C GLU A 383 0.52 -35.93 5.89
N ASN A 384 0.05 -34.77 5.41
CA ASN A 384 0.86 -33.78 4.70
C ASN A 384 1.35 -32.62 5.61
N GLN A 385 1.07 -32.68 6.91
CA GLN A 385 1.44 -31.68 7.92
C GLN A 385 0.99 -30.23 7.62
N LEU A 386 -0.07 -30.06 6.84
CA LEU A 386 -0.54 -28.75 6.33
C LEU A 386 -1.97 -28.42 6.78
N TRP A 387 -2.40 -27.18 6.61
CA TRP A 387 -3.80 -26.79 6.82
C TRP A 387 -4.58 -26.80 5.51
N LYS A 388 -5.73 -27.48 5.51
CA LYS A 388 -6.67 -27.53 4.41
C LYS A 388 -7.84 -26.59 4.69
N ILE A 389 -7.95 -25.52 3.90
CA ILE A 389 -9.01 -24.52 3.99
C ILE A 389 -10.00 -24.79 2.86
N VAL A 390 -11.21 -25.22 3.20
CA VAL A 390 -12.27 -25.51 2.23
C VAL A 390 -13.09 -24.25 2.02
N MET A 391 -13.30 -23.87 0.77
CA MET A 391 -14.09 -22.73 0.36
C MET A 391 -15.05 -23.09 -0.77
N SER A 392 -16.14 -22.34 -0.90
CA SER A 392 -17.06 -22.41 -2.04
C SER A 392 -17.16 -21.05 -2.71
N ALA A 393 -17.00 -20.99 -4.03
CA ALA A 393 -17.31 -19.80 -4.81
C ALA A 393 -18.78 -19.41 -4.60
N SER A 394 -19.01 -18.14 -4.26
CA SER A 394 -20.34 -17.60 -4.01
C SER A 394 -20.61 -16.52 -5.05
N ASP A 395 -21.74 -16.59 -5.74
CA ASP A 395 -22.30 -15.35 -6.27
C ASP A 395 -22.92 -14.55 -5.11
N GLU A 396 -23.08 -13.24 -5.29
CA GLU A 396 -23.58 -12.35 -4.23
C GLU A 396 -25.10 -12.53 -3.98
N ASP A 397 -25.80 -13.21 -4.90
CA ASP A 397 -27.24 -13.48 -4.84
C ASP A 397 -27.57 -14.80 -4.09
N THR A 398 -26.67 -15.80 -4.10
CA THR A 398 -26.79 -17.09 -3.38
C THR A 398 -26.58 -16.97 -1.88
N LEU A 399 -26.14 -15.79 -1.42
CA LEU A 399 -26.36 -15.31 -0.06
C LEU A 399 -27.85 -15.05 0.16
N ASN A 400 -28.62 -16.14 0.21
CA ASN A 400 -30.00 -16.16 0.66
C ASN A 400 -30.04 -15.96 2.18
N LEU A 401 -29.56 -14.79 2.62
CA LEU A 401 -29.48 -14.32 4.00
C LEU A 401 -30.83 -14.49 4.71
N SER A 402 -31.94 -14.43 3.96
CA SER A 402 -33.29 -14.80 4.40
C SER A 402 -33.35 -16.13 5.16
N ASP A 403 -32.72 -17.19 4.66
CA ASP A 403 -32.82 -18.52 5.26
C ASP A 403 -31.92 -18.68 6.47
N TYR A 404 -30.74 -18.04 6.48
CA TYR A 404 -29.89 -17.93 7.66
C TYR A 404 -30.60 -17.11 8.76
N PHE A 405 -31.23 -15.98 8.40
CA PHE A 405 -32.05 -15.20 9.32
C PHE A 405 -33.26 -15.99 9.83
N ASN A 406 -33.97 -16.73 8.98
CA ASN A 406 -35.10 -17.57 9.40
C ASN A 406 -34.62 -18.66 10.39
N LYS A 407 -33.52 -19.34 10.11
CA LYS A 407 -33.00 -20.41 10.98
C LYS A 407 -32.50 -19.88 12.32
N LYS A 408 -31.70 -18.80 12.32
CA LYS A 408 -31.24 -18.16 13.56
C LYS A 408 -32.36 -17.44 14.32
N ALA A 409 -33.40 -16.93 13.64
CA ALA A 409 -34.59 -16.39 14.30
C ALA A 409 -35.43 -17.48 14.95
N MET A 410 -35.56 -18.67 14.34
CA MET A 410 -36.22 -19.82 14.97
C MET A 410 -35.42 -20.36 16.16
N GLU A 411 -34.08 -20.46 16.06
CA GLU A 411 -33.21 -20.81 17.19
C GLU A 411 -33.33 -19.77 18.33
N LYS A 412 -33.39 -18.48 18.00
CA LYS A 412 -33.56 -17.40 18.98
C LYS A 412 -34.98 -17.36 19.58
N HIS A 413 -36.01 -17.74 18.83
CA HIS A 413 -37.37 -17.94 19.36
C HIS A 413 -37.45 -19.15 20.29
N GLN A 414 -36.87 -20.30 19.93
CA GLN A 414 -36.80 -21.44 20.85
C GLN A 414 -36.00 -21.12 22.13
N ALA A 415 -34.95 -20.29 22.03
CA ALA A 415 -34.20 -19.80 23.19
C ALA A 415 -34.92 -18.70 24.02
N THR A 416 -35.97 -18.05 23.49
CA THR A 416 -36.75 -17.02 24.23
C THR A 416 -38.14 -17.47 24.66
N GLU A 417 -38.68 -18.57 24.13
CA GLU A 417 -39.96 -19.14 24.56
C GLU A 417 -39.87 -20.05 25.80
N LEU A 418 -38.68 -20.48 26.22
CA LEU A 418 -38.55 -21.32 27.43
C LEU A 418 -38.74 -20.56 28.77
N HIS A 419 -38.95 -19.23 28.73
CA HIS A 419 -39.09 -18.39 29.93
C HIS A 419 -40.29 -17.43 29.87
N ARG A 420 -41.51 -17.98 29.79
CA ARG A 420 -42.72 -17.29 30.30
C ARG A 420 -43.80 -18.21 30.92
N TYR A 421 -43.93 -18.09 32.25
CA TYR A 421 -45.17 -18.20 33.04
C TYR A 421 -45.84 -19.59 33.17
N PRO A 422 -46.78 -19.82 34.12
CA PRO A 422 -47.56 -18.90 34.98
C PRO A 422 -47.03 -18.81 36.44
N ASP A 423 -47.65 -18.15 37.44
CA ASP A 423 -48.98 -17.50 37.54
C ASP A 423 -49.03 -16.37 38.63
N ILE A 424 -50.23 -15.81 38.83
CA ILE A 424 -50.83 -15.08 39.97
C ILE A 424 -51.12 -13.58 39.78
N ILE A 425 -52.42 -13.31 39.79
CA ILE A 425 -53.12 -12.03 39.70
C ILE A 425 -53.14 -11.32 41.06
N HIS A 426 -52.89 -10.00 41.04
CA HIS A 426 -53.38 -8.91 41.94
C HIS A 426 -52.27 -7.91 42.28
N GLY A 427 -52.54 -6.60 42.14
CA GLY A 427 -51.66 -5.55 42.67
C GLY A 427 -51.17 -4.48 41.69
N ALA A 428 -52.01 -4.04 40.76
CA ALA A 428 -51.77 -2.78 40.05
C ALA A 428 -52.75 -1.71 40.54
N ASP A 429 -52.33 -0.80 41.43
CA ASP A 429 -52.81 0.58 41.40
C ASP A 429 -51.98 1.59 42.24
N ASP A 430 -52.42 2.85 42.24
CA ASP A 430 -52.06 3.99 43.10
C ASP A 430 -50.78 4.76 42.77
N LYS A 431 -49.58 4.18 42.92
CA LYS A 431 -48.33 4.99 42.90
C LYS A 431 -48.02 5.70 41.57
N ILE A 432 -48.53 5.20 40.44
CA ILE A 432 -48.30 5.81 39.12
C ILE A 432 -49.39 6.83 38.78
N LYS A 433 -50.66 6.58 39.12
CA LYS A 433 -51.77 7.54 38.92
C LYS A 433 -51.52 8.83 39.72
N GLN A 434 -51.19 8.68 41.00
CA GLN A 434 -50.99 9.81 41.92
C GLN A 434 -49.82 10.73 41.52
N LYS A 435 -48.88 10.24 40.71
CA LYS A 435 -47.77 11.06 40.19
C LYS A 435 -48.14 11.86 38.94
N ILE A 436 -49.08 11.37 38.13
CA ILE A 436 -49.54 12.02 36.91
C ILE A 436 -50.60 13.10 37.22
N ASP A 437 -51.52 12.83 38.14
CA ASP A 437 -52.57 13.80 38.52
C ASP A 437 -51.99 15.07 39.18
N ASN A 438 -50.90 14.93 39.96
CA ASN A 438 -50.26 16.04 40.68
C ASN A 438 -49.43 16.99 39.80
N GLU A 439 -48.91 16.55 38.65
CA GLU A 439 -48.06 17.40 37.79
C GLU A 439 -48.85 18.17 36.70
N ILE A 440 -50.08 17.74 36.37
CA ILE A 440 -50.81 18.25 35.19
C ILE A 440 -52.19 18.85 35.54
N GLY A 441 -52.78 18.52 36.70
CA GLY A 441 -53.97 19.22 37.21
C GLY A 441 -55.25 19.09 36.35
N ILE A 442 -55.32 18.08 35.49
CA ILE A 442 -56.47 17.79 34.61
C ILE A 442 -56.85 16.31 34.77
N SER A 443 -58.04 16.02 35.30
CA SER A 443 -58.54 14.64 35.41
C SER A 443 -58.97 14.09 34.04
N MET A 444 -58.10 13.33 33.39
CA MET A 444 -58.37 12.75 32.07
C MET A 444 -59.12 11.42 32.16
N SER A 445 -60.43 11.44 31.99
CA SER A 445 -61.30 10.25 32.07
C SER A 445 -61.61 9.57 30.73
N ASN A 446 -61.04 10.03 29.59
CA ASN A 446 -61.40 9.47 28.27
C ASN A 446 -60.22 9.32 27.29
N LYS A 447 -60.02 8.08 26.81
CA LYS A 447 -58.94 7.63 25.93
C LYS A 447 -58.91 8.29 24.53
N GLN A 448 -59.99 8.96 24.13
CA GLN A 448 -60.04 9.71 22.86
C GLN A 448 -59.37 11.09 22.93
N GLU A 449 -59.28 11.73 24.10
CA GLU A 449 -58.67 13.07 24.22
C GLU A 449 -57.15 13.01 24.23
N THR A 450 -56.55 12.00 24.86
CA THR A 450 -55.10 11.72 24.81
C THR A 450 -54.61 11.63 23.35
N ASN A 451 -55.39 10.98 22.49
CA ASN A 451 -55.13 10.84 21.05
C ASN A 451 -55.44 12.11 20.23
N ARG A 452 -56.05 13.15 20.81
CA ARG A 452 -56.13 14.49 20.20
C ARG A 452 -54.93 15.34 20.60
N VAL A 453 -54.51 15.30 21.88
CA VAL A 453 -53.34 16.04 22.39
C VAL A 453 -52.04 15.59 21.70
N LEU A 454 -51.80 14.28 21.55
CA LEU A 454 -50.63 13.77 20.81
C LEU A 454 -50.59 14.22 19.33
N ARG A 455 -51.75 14.30 18.66
CA ARG A 455 -51.85 14.83 17.29
C ARG A 455 -51.69 16.35 17.20
N TRP A 456 -51.94 17.08 18.29
CA TRP A 456 -51.66 18.51 18.39
C TRP A 456 -50.16 18.77 18.61
N ILE A 457 -49.51 18.01 19.50
CA ILE A 457 -48.05 18.09 19.75
C ILE A 457 -47.26 17.82 18.46
N ASN A 458 -47.59 16.75 17.71
CA ASN A 458 -46.93 16.47 16.43
C ASN A 458 -47.17 17.53 15.35
N ARG A 459 -48.25 18.33 15.43
CA ARG A 459 -48.47 19.50 14.54
C ARG A 459 -47.76 20.77 15.01
N TYR A 460 -47.45 20.87 16.31
CA TYR A 460 -46.74 22.00 16.89
C TYR A 460 -45.21 21.90 16.64
N LEU A 461 -44.67 20.68 16.71
CA LEU A 461 -43.25 20.41 16.42
C LEU A 461 -42.90 20.54 14.93
N SER A 462 -43.84 20.29 14.01
CA SER A 462 -43.60 20.36 12.55
C SER A 462 -43.67 21.78 11.95
N ARG A 463 -43.57 22.86 12.76
CA ARG A 463 -43.72 24.26 12.32
C ARG A 463 -42.72 25.25 12.94
N ARG A 464 -41.48 24.83 13.22
CA ARG A 464 -40.37 25.74 13.60
C ARG A 464 -39.26 25.83 12.55
N THR A 465 -39.63 26.25 11.34
CA THR A 465 -38.69 26.60 10.25
C THR A 465 -38.34 28.10 10.24
N ILE A 466 -38.52 28.81 11.36
CA ILE A 466 -38.39 30.28 11.46
C ILE A 466 -37.61 30.66 12.74
N VAL A 467 -36.32 30.33 12.77
CA VAL A 467 -35.33 30.85 13.75
C VAL A 467 -33.94 31.07 13.10
N ILE A 468 -33.60 30.31 12.05
CA ILE A 468 -32.26 30.32 11.42
C ILE A 468 -31.88 31.69 10.81
N THR A 469 -32.85 32.51 10.41
CA THR A 469 -32.63 33.87 9.86
C THR A 469 -32.05 34.88 10.86
N PHE A 470 -31.97 34.54 12.16
CA PHE A 470 -31.41 35.44 13.19
C PHE A 470 -29.94 35.17 13.55
N ILE A 471 -29.39 33.99 13.22
CA ILE A 471 -28.01 33.62 13.60
C ILE A 471 -26.99 34.05 12.52
N THR A 472 -27.38 33.98 11.24
CA THR A 472 -26.53 34.41 10.12
C THR A 472 -26.22 35.92 10.10
N PHE A 473 -27.03 36.74 10.78
CA PHE A 473 -26.81 38.19 10.85
C PHE A 473 -25.67 38.60 11.81
N PHE A 474 -25.31 37.74 12.78
CA PHE A 474 -24.24 38.05 13.75
C PHE A 474 -22.84 37.65 13.25
N CYS A 475 -22.74 36.57 12.44
CA CYS A 475 -21.46 36.10 11.91
C CYS A 475 -20.83 37.07 10.89
N ILE A 476 -21.64 37.85 10.16
CA ILE A 476 -21.16 38.78 9.13
C ILE A 476 -20.45 40.00 9.74
N ILE A 477 -20.77 40.39 10.98
CA ILE A 477 -20.10 41.51 11.67
C ILE A 477 -18.72 41.10 12.21
N ALA A 478 -18.54 39.83 12.61
CA ALA A 478 -17.24 39.31 13.03
C ALA A 478 -16.21 39.26 11.88
N ALA A 479 -16.67 39.03 10.63
CA ALA A 479 -15.81 38.98 9.45
C ALA A 479 -15.21 40.35 9.04
N ILE A 480 -15.74 41.46 9.54
CA ILE A 480 -15.31 42.82 9.16
C ILE A 480 -14.15 43.34 10.03
N VAL A 481 -13.89 42.73 11.20
CA VAL A 481 -12.81 43.15 12.12
C VAL A 481 -11.47 42.46 11.82
N GLY A 482 -11.47 41.32 11.11
CA GLY A 482 -10.24 40.58 10.77
C GLY A 482 -9.39 41.18 9.63
N VAL A 483 -9.88 42.20 8.92
CA VAL A 483 -9.30 42.68 7.65
C VAL A 483 -8.11 43.66 7.83
N VAL A 484 -7.65 43.89 9.07
CA VAL A 484 -6.64 44.94 9.37
C VAL A 484 -5.27 44.41 9.80
N CYS A 485 -5.09 43.10 10.03
CA CYS A 485 -3.79 42.50 10.36
C CYS A 485 -3.46 41.28 9.50
N GLY A 486 -2.84 41.51 8.34
CA GLY A 486 -2.43 40.45 7.40
C GLY A 486 -1.83 40.94 6.09
N LEU A 487 -1.15 42.10 6.09
CA LEU A 487 -0.36 42.57 4.95
C LEU A 487 1.05 41.96 4.99
N PHE A 488 1.64 41.75 3.79
CA PHE A 488 2.92 41.07 3.53
C PHE A 488 2.85 39.54 3.78
N ILE A 489 3.31 38.64 2.90
CA ILE A 489 4.40 38.69 1.89
C ILE A 489 3.95 38.07 0.53
N LYS A 490 4.62 38.43 -0.57
CA LYS A 490 4.41 37.93 -1.95
C LYS A 490 5.46 36.89 -2.37
N SER A 491 5.06 35.98 -3.28
CA SER A 491 5.89 35.18 -4.22
C SER A 491 6.89 34.18 -3.58
N THR A 492 7.18 33.02 -4.16
CA THR A 492 7.26 32.62 -5.59
C THR A 492 6.65 31.24 -5.89
N GLN A 493 6.53 30.89 -7.17
CA GLN A 493 6.06 29.56 -7.63
C GLN A 493 7.22 28.60 -7.94
N PRO A 494 7.04 27.28 -7.79
CA PRO A 494 7.98 26.29 -8.30
C PRO A 494 7.81 26.09 -9.81
N VAL A 495 8.93 26.04 -10.52
CA VAL A 495 8.98 25.75 -11.96
C VAL A 495 9.09 24.23 -12.15
N SER A 496 8.21 23.67 -12.97
CA SER A 496 8.30 22.29 -13.43
C SER A 496 9.45 22.10 -14.42
N ASN A 497 10.19 21.00 -14.31
CA ASN A 497 10.71 20.31 -15.49
C ASN A 497 10.91 18.82 -15.21
N SER A 498 10.60 18.02 -16.23
CA SER A 498 10.77 16.58 -16.28
C SER A 498 12.18 16.21 -16.76
N ASP A 499 12.73 15.07 -16.32
CA ASP A 499 12.75 13.84 -17.12
C ASP A 499 13.79 12.81 -16.63
N ASN A 500 13.36 11.53 -16.66
CA ASN A 500 14.15 10.30 -16.77
C ASN A 500 15.29 9.99 -15.77
N CYS A 501 15.07 8.96 -14.92
CA CYS A 501 16.16 8.09 -14.48
C CYS A 501 15.73 6.62 -14.29
N GLU A 502 16.64 5.69 -14.59
CA GLU A 502 16.44 4.23 -14.61
C GLU A 502 16.75 3.57 -13.24
N SER A 503 16.41 2.28 -13.06
CA SER A 503 16.02 1.78 -11.72
C SER A 503 16.68 0.50 -11.18
N ILE A 504 17.74 0.64 -10.37
CA ILE A 504 18.20 -0.35 -9.37
C ILE A 504 17.09 -0.63 -8.34
N ASN A 505 16.30 -1.70 -8.49
CA ASN A 505 15.16 -1.97 -7.59
C ASN A 505 15.56 -1.95 -6.10
N CYS A 506 14.95 -1.04 -5.35
CA CYS A 506 14.95 -0.99 -3.89
C CYS A 506 13.51 -0.63 -3.50
N THR A 507 12.86 -1.56 -2.81
CA THR A 507 11.48 -1.44 -2.36
C THR A 507 11.30 -0.26 -1.43
N THR A 508 10.06 0.20 -1.31
CA THR A 508 9.74 1.50 -0.75
C THR A 508 8.98 1.33 0.55
N PHE A 509 9.56 1.75 1.68
CA PHE A 509 9.07 1.29 2.99
C PHE A 509 8.03 2.26 3.57
N ASN A 510 6.76 1.98 3.24
CA ASN A 510 5.65 2.45 4.05
C ASN A 510 5.63 1.77 5.43
N THR A 511 4.68 2.17 6.28
CA THR A 511 4.85 2.19 7.75
C THR A 511 4.97 0.79 8.37
N ALA A 512 6.19 0.25 8.42
CA ALA A 512 6.51 -1.03 9.02
C ALA A 512 6.13 -1.04 10.51
N THR A 513 5.08 -1.76 10.88
CA THR A 513 4.89 -2.13 12.28
C THR A 513 5.84 -3.28 12.58
N VAL A 514 6.96 -2.97 13.19
CA VAL A 514 8.02 -3.95 13.44
C VAL A 514 7.54 -4.98 14.46
N LYS A 515 7.20 -6.18 13.98
CA LYS A 515 6.64 -7.26 14.80
C LYS A 515 7.68 -8.18 15.42
N TYR A 516 8.78 -8.46 14.73
CA TYR A 516 9.78 -9.45 15.17
C TYR A 516 11.21 -8.99 14.91
N ALA A 517 11.98 -8.87 15.99
CA ALA A 517 13.42 -8.73 15.97
C ALA A 517 14.06 -10.11 16.15
N VAL A 518 15.05 -10.44 15.32
CA VAL A 518 15.88 -11.64 15.48
C VAL A 518 17.34 -11.22 15.50
N THR A 519 18.08 -11.58 16.54
CA THR A 519 19.54 -11.42 16.52
C THR A 519 20.13 -12.39 15.51
N VAL A 520 20.82 -11.86 14.49
CA VAL A 520 21.40 -12.63 13.38
C VAL A 520 22.93 -12.68 13.41
N ALA A 521 23.56 -11.85 14.23
CA ALA A 521 24.98 -11.92 14.57
C ALA A 521 25.22 -11.34 15.98
N GLY A 522 26.19 -11.89 16.73
CA GLY A 522 26.51 -11.46 18.09
C GLY A 522 25.41 -11.79 19.12
N GLY A 523 25.18 -10.88 20.07
CA GLY A 523 24.13 -11.01 21.10
C GLY A 523 24.43 -11.97 22.26
N HIS A 524 25.65 -12.54 22.31
CA HIS A 524 26.12 -13.40 23.40
C HIS A 524 27.08 -12.66 24.36
N GLY A 525 26.82 -11.36 24.56
CA GLY A 525 27.70 -10.43 25.29
C GLY A 525 28.96 -10.03 24.50
N PRO A 526 29.67 -8.98 24.96
CA PRO A 526 30.89 -8.52 24.32
C PRO A 526 32.00 -9.57 24.42
N GLY A 527 32.68 -9.85 23.30
CA GLY A 527 33.81 -10.77 23.28
C GLY A 527 34.27 -11.15 21.88
N ASN A 528 35.26 -12.03 21.80
CA ASN A 528 35.93 -12.44 20.56
C ASN A 528 35.64 -13.89 20.14
N ALA A 529 34.72 -14.59 20.80
CA ALA A 529 34.25 -15.89 20.35
C ALA A 529 33.57 -15.79 18.96
N THR A 530 33.34 -16.93 18.31
CA THR A 530 32.71 -16.97 16.97
C THR A 530 31.24 -16.56 16.97
N ASN A 531 30.55 -16.64 18.11
CA ASN A 531 29.19 -16.14 18.31
C ASN A 531 29.13 -14.79 19.05
N GLN A 532 30.26 -14.10 19.22
CA GLN A 532 30.34 -12.80 19.90
C GLN A 532 30.86 -11.72 18.95
N LEU A 533 30.47 -10.49 19.26
CA LEU A 533 30.96 -9.25 18.67
C LEU A 533 31.45 -8.34 19.82
N SER A 534 32.16 -7.27 19.50
CA SER A 534 32.59 -6.23 20.44
C SER A 534 32.47 -4.87 19.74
N SER A 535 31.45 -4.09 20.10
CA SER A 535 31.10 -2.82 19.45
C SER A 535 31.10 -2.90 17.92
N PRO A 536 30.29 -3.78 17.28
CA PRO A 536 30.20 -3.86 15.82
C PRO A 536 29.74 -2.53 15.21
N TYR A 537 30.23 -2.17 14.03
CA TYR A 537 29.98 -0.86 13.42
C TYR A 537 29.21 -0.99 12.09
N GLY A 538 29.89 -1.04 10.94
CA GLY A 538 29.25 -1.21 9.63
C GLY A 538 28.86 -2.66 9.29
N ILE A 539 27.84 -2.79 8.44
CA ILE A 539 27.24 -4.06 8.02
C ILE A 539 26.94 -4.10 6.51
N PHE A 540 27.09 -5.27 5.91
CA PHE A 540 26.60 -5.54 4.56
C PHE A 540 25.96 -6.92 4.45
N VAL A 541 24.85 -7.02 3.74
CA VAL A 541 24.15 -8.28 3.46
C VAL A 541 24.02 -8.49 1.94
N ASP A 542 24.48 -9.64 1.43
CA ASP A 542 24.33 -9.98 0.01
C ASP A 542 23.04 -10.74 -0.29
N ASP A 543 22.65 -10.82 -1.57
CA ASP A 543 21.40 -11.47 -2.02
C ASP A 543 21.32 -12.96 -1.64
N ASN A 544 22.46 -13.59 -1.31
CA ASN A 544 22.55 -14.97 -0.81
C ASN A 544 22.33 -15.06 0.71
N GLN A 545 21.94 -13.97 1.37
CA GLN A 545 21.80 -13.83 2.82
C GLN A 545 23.10 -14.11 3.58
N THR A 546 24.24 -13.73 2.99
CA THR A 546 25.53 -13.63 3.69
C THR A 546 25.61 -12.28 4.40
N ILE A 547 25.74 -12.31 5.72
CA ILE A 547 25.88 -11.13 6.57
C ILE A 547 27.37 -10.96 6.89
N VAL A 548 27.97 -9.83 6.54
CA VAL A 548 29.32 -9.45 6.99
C VAL A 548 29.23 -8.23 7.91
N VAL A 549 30.00 -8.25 8.99
CA VAL A 549 29.98 -7.24 10.05
C VAL A 549 31.40 -6.80 10.37
N ALA A 550 31.64 -5.49 10.41
CA ALA A 550 32.86 -4.92 10.93
C ALA A 550 32.85 -4.99 12.46
N ASP A 551 33.57 -5.96 13.03
CA ASP A 551 33.64 -6.22 14.47
C ASP A 551 34.73 -5.34 15.08
N TRP A 552 34.44 -4.03 15.13
CA TRP A 552 35.40 -2.94 15.34
C TRP A 552 36.28 -3.14 16.58
N GLY A 553 35.68 -3.50 17.73
CA GLY A 553 36.39 -3.70 18.99
C GLY A 553 37.23 -4.99 19.07
N ASN A 554 37.18 -5.84 18.04
CA ASN A 554 37.96 -7.08 17.91
C ASN A 554 38.93 -7.06 16.71
N ASP A 555 39.10 -5.92 16.02
CA ASP A 555 40.02 -5.74 14.89
C ASP A 555 39.86 -6.79 13.77
N ARG A 556 38.61 -7.12 13.43
CA ARG A 556 38.28 -8.17 12.46
C ARG A 556 36.98 -7.90 11.69
N VAL A 557 36.80 -8.61 10.59
CA VAL A 557 35.50 -8.75 9.93
C VAL A 557 35.00 -10.17 10.13
N MET A 558 33.74 -10.28 10.55
CA MET A 558 33.06 -11.55 10.80
C MET A 558 31.96 -11.78 9.76
N GLN A 559 31.71 -13.04 9.41
CA GLN A 559 30.67 -13.46 8.45
C GLN A 559 29.75 -14.51 9.06
N TRP A 560 28.44 -14.35 8.85
CA TRP A 560 27.39 -15.33 9.12
C TRP A 560 26.57 -15.59 7.85
N ARG A 561 25.85 -16.71 7.80
CA ARG A 561 24.62 -16.84 7.00
C ARG A 561 23.40 -16.68 7.90
N VAL A 562 22.27 -16.33 7.29
CA VAL A 562 20.98 -16.37 8.00
C VAL A 562 20.75 -17.75 8.62
N ASN A 563 20.39 -17.74 9.91
CA ASN A 563 20.21 -18.89 10.81
C ASN A 563 21.50 -19.59 11.32
N ASP A 564 22.71 -19.10 10.98
CA ASP A 564 23.94 -19.58 11.62
C ASP A 564 24.00 -19.13 13.09
N THR A 565 24.37 -20.04 14.00
CA THR A 565 24.56 -19.72 15.43
C THR A 565 26.00 -19.32 15.78
N VAL A 566 26.93 -19.46 14.83
CA VAL A 566 28.35 -19.09 14.95
C VAL A 566 28.84 -18.50 13.63
N GLY A 567 29.65 -17.44 13.72
CA GLY A 567 30.25 -16.77 12.57
C GLY A 567 31.66 -17.26 12.29
N GLN A 568 32.24 -16.72 11.21
CA GLN A 568 33.60 -17.02 10.76
C GLN A 568 34.38 -15.72 10.59
N VAL A 569 35.62 -15.67 11.06
CA VAL A 569 36.54 -14.56 10.75
C VAL A 569 36.89 -14.65 9.27
N VAL A 570 36.63 -13.58 8.52
CA VAL A 570 36.86 -13.50 7.07
C VAL A 570 37.91 -12.46 6.66
N ALA A 571 38.25 -11.54 7.57
CA ALA A 571 39.41 -10.65 7.45
C ALA A 571 39.90 -10.20 8.83
N GLY A 572 41.19 -9.88 8.96
CA GLY A 572 41.82 -9.51 10.24
C GLY A 572 41.81 -10.65 11.26
N GLY A 573 41.65 -10.32 12.55
CA GLY A 573 41.64 -11.32 13.64
C GLY A 573 43.03 -11.80 14.09
N HIS A 574 44.11 -11.29 13.50
CA HIS A 574 45.49 -11.50 13.94
C HIS A 574 45.97 -10.41 14.92
N GLY A 575 45.03 -9.88 15.70
CA GLY A 575 45.20 -8.75 16.63
C GLY A 575 45.35 -7.40 15.93
N GLU A 576 45.20 -6.33 16.70
CA GLU A 576 45.39 -4.95 16.28
C GLU A 576 46.74 -4.73 15.55
N GLY A 577 46.72 -4.03 14.40
CA GLY A 577 47.93 -3.54 13.76
C GLY A 577 47.77 -3.19 12.27
N ASP A 578 48.88 -2.81 11.64
CA ASP A 578 48.95 -2.23 10.28
C ASP A 578 49.48 -3.21 9.21
N ARG A 579 49.80 -4.45 9.58
CA ARG A 579 50.18 -5.50 8.61
C ARG A 579 49.02 -5.83 7.67
N LEU A 580 49.32 -6.56 6.58
CA LEU A 580 48.30 -6.97 5.61
C LEU A 580 47.38 -8.09 6.13
N ASP A 581 47.83 -8.87 7.13
CA ASP A 581 47.01 -9.84 7.88
C ASP A 581 46.21 -9.20 9.04
N GLN A 582 46.34 -7.89 9.26
CA GLN A 582 45.73 -7.17 10.38
C GLN A 582 44.80 -6.04 9.93
N LEU A 583 43.91 -5.66 10.85
CA LEU A 583 43.07 -4.47 10.79
C LEU A 583 43.24 -3.70 12.11
N LYS A 584 42.73 -2.47 12.16
CA LYS A 584 42.69 -1.65 13.36
C LYS A 584 41.40 -0.83 13.40
N GLY A 585 40.45 -1.27 14.23
CA GLY A 585 39.09 -0.75 14.33
C GLY A 585 38.42 -0.60 12.96
N PRO A 586 38.18 -1.70 12.23
CA PRO A 586 37.46 -1.64 10.96
C PRO A 586 36.09 -1.03 11.19
N SER A 587 35.75 0.05 10.47
CA SER A 587 34.47 0.74 10.65
C SER A 587 33.39 0.24 9.70
N ASP A 588 33.73 -0.19 8.49
CA ASP A 588 32.73 -0.62 7.51
C ASP A 588 33.28 -1.65 6.53
N VAL A 589 32.39 -2.42 5.90
CA VAL A 589 32.70 -3.50 4.97
C VAL A 589 31.59 -3.68 3.93
N LEU A 590 31.96 -3.88 2.66
CA LEU A 590 31.04 -4.34 1.61
C LEU A 590 31.60 -5.53 0.82
N ILE A 591 30.72 -6.26 0.13
CA ILE A 591 31.12 -7.40 -0.74
C ILE A 591 31.15 -6.95 -2.20
N ASP A 592 32.33 -6.96 -2.82
CA ASP A 592 32.46 -6.85 -4.28
C ASP A 592 32.25 -8.22 -4.94
N LYS A 593 31.03 -8.42 -5.47
CA LYS A 593 30.61 -9.65 -6.14
C LYS A 593 31.43 -9.97 -7.41
N GLU A 594 31.91 -8.95 -8.14
CA GLU A 594 32.66 -9.16 -9.41
C GLU A 594 34.06 -9.73 -9.16
N THR A 595 34.75 -9.25 -8.12
CA THR A 595 36.08 -9.77 -7.74
C THR A 595 36.03 -10.88 -6.69
N ASN A 596 34.83 -11.18 -6.15
CA ASN A 596 34.60 -12.03 -4.98
C ASN A 596 35.52 -11.65 -3.81
N SER A 597 35.44 -10.38 -3.40
CA SER A 597 36.26 -9.82 -2.33
C SER A 597 35.44 -8.98 -1.35
N LEU A 598 35.99 -8.76 -0.15
CA LEU A 598 35.54 -7.76 0.80
C LEU A 598 36.29 -6.46 0.53
N ILE A 599 35.62 -5.32 0.63
CA ILE A 599 36.24 -3.99 0.68
C ILE A 599 35.99 -3.45 2.08
N ILE A 600 37.04 -3.04 2.79
CA ILE A 600 36.98 -2.77 4.24
C ILE A 600 37.60 -1.40 4.54
N CYS A 601 36.87 -0.57 5.30
CA CYS A 601 37.38 0.63 5.94
C CYS A 601 38.26 0.27 7.15
N ASP A 602 39.57 0.29 6.98
CA ASP A 602 40.54 0.04 8.05
C ASP A 602 40.93 1.37 8.71
N ARG A 603 39.96 1.91 9.46
CA ARG A 603 39.86 3.33 9.85
C ARG A 603 41.09 3.89 10.53
N TRP A 604 41.60 3.24 11.57
CA TRP A 604 42.75 3.76 12.32
C TRP A 604 44.09 3.57 11.59
N ASN A 605 44.17 2.61 10.66
CA ASN A 605 45.27 2.48 9.72
C ASN A 605 45.15 3.44 8.52
N ARG A 606 44.09 4.26 8.47
CA ARG A 606 43.83 5.30 7.46
C ARG A 606 43.83 4.80 6.03
N ARG A 607 43.28 3.60 5.79
CA ARG A 607 43.33 2.92 4.49
C ARG A 607 42.03 2.18 4.18
N VAL A 608 41.81 1.91 2.91
CA VAL A 608 40.77 0.97 2.45
C VAL A 608 41.45 -0.24 1.83
N VAL A 609 41.11 -1.43 2.33
CA VAL A 609 41.72 -2.68 1.91
C VAL A 609 40.72 -3.59 1.21
N ARG A 610 41.21 -4.34 0.23
CA ARG A 610 40.49 -5.43 -0.45
C ARG A 610 40.97 -6.76 0.11
N TRP A 611 40.05 -7.61 0.58
CA TRP A 611 40.34 -8.96 1.07
C TRP A 611 39.68 -9.99 0.18
N SER A 612 40.46 -10.82 -0.52
CA SER A 612 39.91 -11.86 -1.39
C SER A 612 39.16 -12.91 -0.56
N ARG A 613 37.95 -13.30 -1.01
CA ARG A 613 37.16 -14.39 -0.38
C ARG A 613 37.52 -15.77 -0.97
N GLN A 614 38.62 -15.85 -1.71
CA GLN A 614 39.14 -17.13 -2.23
C GLN A 614 39.78 -17.94 -1.09
N TYR A 615 39.63 -19.27 -1.17
CA TYR A 615 40.14 -20.17 -0.14
C TYR A 615 41.67 -20.04 0.01
N GLY A 616 42.13 -19.84 1.26
CA GLY A 616 43.55 -19.69 1.59
C GLY A 616 44.09 -18.26 1.53
N THR A 617 43.27 -17.24 1.23
CA THR A 617 43.67 -15.83 1.43
C THR A 617 43.80 -15.53 2.92
N THR A 618 44.96 -14.99 3.33
CA THR A 618 45.29 -14.62 4.72
C THR A 618 45.70 -13.15 4.88
N GLU A 619 45.79 -12.40 3.78
CA GLU A 619 46.25 -11.01 3.74
C GLU A 619 45.36 -10.19 2.81
N GLY A 620 45.13 -8.92 3.16
CA GLY A 620 44.46 -7.93 2.32
C GLY A 620 45.43 -7.13 1.42
N GLU A 621 44.86 -6.45 0.44
CA GLU A 621 45.54 -5.56 -0.51
C GLU A 621 45.09 -4.12 -0.27
N ILE A 622 46.03 -3.19 -0.09
CA ILE A 622 45.69 -1.77 0.07
C ILE A 622 45.26 -1.20 -1.29
N LEU A 623 44.00 -0.75 -1.39
CA LEU A 623 43.50 -0.06 -2.58
C LEU A 623 44.03 1.38 -2.60
N PHE A 624 43.85 2.10 -1.49
CA PHE A 624 44.36 3.43 -1.24
C PHE A 624 44.47 3.72 0.26
N ASP A 625 45.29 4.71 0.59
CA ASP A 625 45.65 5.11 1.95
C ASP A 625 45.43 6.62 2.16
N ASN A 626 45.86 7.14 3.31
CA ASN A 626 45.71 8.54 3.72
C ASN A 626 44.25 9.03 3.75
N ILE A 627 43.32 8.15 4.14
CA ILE A 627 41.89 8.45 4.30
C ILE A 627 41.42 7.97 5.68
N PHE A 628 40.87 8.87 6.52
CA PHE A 628 40.33 8.47 7.82
C PHE A 628 38.88 7.99 7.65
N CYS A 629 38.79 6.78 7.10
CA CYS A 629 37.57 6.27 6.49
C CYS A 629 36.46 5.96 7.52
N GLY A 630 35.22 6.34 7.19
CA GLY A 630 34.01 6.01 7.95
C GLY A 630 33.26 4.86 7.28
N GLY A 631 32.29 5.20 6.42
CA GLY A 631 31.52 4.25 5.61
C GLY A 631 32.05 4.07 4.18
N LEU A 632 31.51 3.06 3.49
CA LEU A 632 31.72 2.67 2.11
C LEU A 632 30.41 2.62 1.34
N PHE A 633 30.47 2.91 0.04
CA PHE A 633 29.40 2.55 -0.89
C PHE A 633 30.00 2.22 -2.24
N MET A 634 29.52 1.18 -2.92
CA MET A 634 29.91 0.89 -4.31
C MET A 634 28.69 0.97 -5.22
N ASP A 635 28.75 1.85 -6.22
CA ASP A 635 27.63 2.02 -7.15
C ASP A 635 27.61 0.96 -8.26
N ASP A 636 26.50 0.94 -9.01
CA ASP A 636 26.29 0.08 -10.18
C ASP A 636 27.32 0.27 -11.31
N GLN A 637 28.03 1.40 -11.33
CA GLN A 637 29.09 1.72 -12.30
C GLN A 637 30.49 1.32 -11.79
N ARG A 638 30.57 0.73 -10.59
CA ARG A 638 31.79 0.32 -9.88
C ARG A 638 32.68 1.50 -9.49
N TYR A 639 32.10 2.64 -9.18
CA TYR A 639 32.77 3.65 -8.37
C TYR A 639 32.65 3.29 -6.90
N LEU A 640 33.78 3.33 -6.20
CA LEU A 640 33.86 3.16 -4.75
C LEU A 640 33.85 4.53 -4.10
N TYR A 641 32.85 4.78 -3.25
CA TYR A 641 32.72 5.98 -2.45
C TYR A 641 33.16 5.69 -1.02
N VAL A 642 33.81 6.65 -0.38
CA VAL A 642 34.32 6.56 1.00
C VAL A 642 34.17 7.91 1.69
N SER A 643 33.72 7.94 2.94
CA SER A 643 33.75 9.15 3.75
C SER A 643 35.12 9.35 4.40
N ASP A 644 35.72 10.54 4.25
CA ASP A 644 36.90 10.94 5.02
C ASP A 644 36.46 11.81 6.20
N THR A 645 36.43 11.20 7.39
CA THR A 645 35.92 11.82 8.61
C THR A 645 36.93 12.79 9.25
N GLU A 646 38.20 12.78 8.83
CA GLU A 646 39.19 13.80 9.20
C GLU A 646 39.07 15.02 8.29
N LYS A 647 38.93 14.81 6.98
CA LYS A 647 38.86 15.90 5.99
C LYS A 647 37.45 16.48 5.81
N ASN A 648 36.42 15.83 6.36
CA ASN A 648 35.01 16.22 6.29
C ASN A 648 34.51 16.29 4.83
N GLU A 649 34.68 15.18 4.11
CA GLU A 649 34.35 15.07 2.69
C GLU A 649 33.97 13.64 2.33
N ILE A 650 33.19 13.47 1.26
CA ILE A 650 32.97 12.17 0.61
C ILE A 650 33.80 12.13 -0.67
N ARG A 651 34.57 11.06 -0.87
CA ARG A 651 35.39 10.83 -2.08
C ARG A 651 34.87 9.67 -2.90
N GLN A 652 34.84 9.85 -4.21
CA GLN A 652 34.57 8.84 -5.23
C GLN A 652 35.89 8.39 -5.88
N TYR A 653 36.11 7.09 -6.00
CA TYR A 653 37.27 6.47 -6.62
C TYR A 653 36.81 5.55 -7.77
N GLN A 654 37.44 5.60 -8.93
CA GLN A 654 37.34 4.50 -9.88
C GLN A 654 38.23 3.35 -9.39
N ILE A 655 37.85 2.09 -9.61
CA ILE A 655 38.67 0.95 -9.18
C ILE A 655 40.03 0.99 -9.91
N GLY A 656 41.11 1.16 -9.14
CA GLY A 656 42.48 1.35 -9.63
C GLY A 656 43.02 2.77 -9.39
N ASP A 657 42.17 3.75 -9.09
CA ASP A 657 42.60 5.09 -8.70
C ASP A 657 43.22 5.09 -7.30
N LYS A 658 44.32 5.83 -7.15
CA LYS A 658 44.91 6.14 -5.84
C LYS A 658 44.41 7.45 -5.23
N ASN A 659 43.85 8.34 -6.07
CA ASN A 659 43.38 9.67 -5.65
C ASN A 659 41.92 9.84 -6.09
N GLY A 660 40.99 9.72 -5.15
CA GLY A 660 39.56 9.91 -5.42
C GLY A 660 39.18 11.39 -5.59
N THR A 661 38.09 11.64 -6.30
CA THR A 661 37.48 12.96 -6.51
C THR A 661 36.53 13.28 -5.35
N VAL A 662 36.54 14.52 -4.85
CA VAL A 662 35.58 14.96 -3.81
C VAL A 662 34.21 15.20 -4.45
N VAL A 663 33.17 14.58 -3.90
CA VAL A 663 31.78 14.64 -4.40
C VAL A 663 30.79 15.26 -3.42
N ALA A 664 31.16 15.41 -2.15
CA ALA A 664 30.43 16.18 -1.14
C ALA A 664 31.40 16.74 -0.08
N GLY A 665 31.11 17.93 0.47
CA GLY A 665 32.00 18.64 1.40
C GLY A 665 33.28 19.17 0.75
N GLY A 666 34.41 19.04 1.46
CA GLY A 666 35.75 19.42 0.95
C GLY A 666 36.17 20.88 1.21
N HIS A 667 35.30 21.72 1.77
CA HIS A 667 35.59 23.13 2.12
C HIS A 667 35.87 23.33 3.62
N GLY A 668 36.39 22.29 4.27
CA GLY A 668 36.68 22.26 5.70
C GLY A 668 35.46 21.98 6.58
N ILE A 669 35.70 21.97 7.90
CA ILE A 669 34.66 21.74 8.90
C ILE A 669 33.77 22.98 9.08
N GLY A 670 32.46 22.80 9.01
CA GLY A 670 31.47 23.88 9.20
C GLY A 670 30.06 23.45 8.82
N ASP A 671 29.11 24.38 8.94
CA ASP A 671 27.67 24.21 8.68
C ASP A 671 27.21 24.85 7.36
N GLY A 672 28.13 25.39 6.55
CA GLY A 672 27.85 25.83 5.18
C GLY A 672 27.27 24.71 4.31
N LEU A 673 26.60 25.06 3.21
CA LEU A 673 26.03 24.08 2.27
C LEU A 673 27.11 23.33 1.46
N ASP A 674 28.34 23.84 1.43
CA ASP A 674 29.53 23.25 0.82
C ASP A 674 30.46 22.57 1.85
N GLN A 675 30.05 22.52 3.12
CA GLN A 675 30.82 22.03 4.27
C GLN A 675 30.11 20.87 4.99
N LEU A 676 30.89 20.10 5.74
CA LEU A 676 30.45 18.95 6.55
C LEU A 676 31.17 18.97 7.90
N SER A 677 30.65 18.21 8.87
CA SER A 677 31.19 18.05 10.21
C SER A 677 30.98 16.61 10.67
N LYS A 678 32.06 15.82 10.69
CA LYS A 678 32.06 14.37 10.94
C LYS A 678 31.06 13.58 10.08
N PRO A 679 31.22 13.57 8.75
CA PRO A 679 30.34 12.79 7.87
C PRO A 679 30.67 11.30 7.95
N TYR A 680 30.13 10.59 8.95
CA TYR A 680 30.44 9.17 9.13
C TYR A 680 29.82 8.30 8.03
N TYR A 681 28.50 8.38 7.87
CA TYR A 681 27.73 7.59 6.93
C TYR A 681 27.16 8.44 5.78
N PHE A 682 26.95 7.79 4.65
CA PHE A 682 26.35 8.38 3.46
C PHE A 682 25.74 7.28 2.58
N PHE A 683 24.79 7.67 1.74
CA PHE A 683 24.17 6.82 0.73
C PHE A 683 24.27 7.49 -0.64
N VAL A 684 24.48 6.71 -1.70
CA VAL A 684 24.53 7.22 -3.08
C VAL A 684 23.36 6.66 -3.86
N ASP A 685 22.47 7.53 -4.34
CA ASP A 685 21.34 7.10 -5.16
C ASP A 685 21.77 6.76 -6.60
N ARG A 686 20.83 6.23 -7.39
CA ARG A 686 21.09 5.80 -8.77
C ARG A 686 21.44 6.95 -9.72
N GLN A 687 21.12 8.19 -9.35
CA GLN A 687 21.49 9.41 -10.08
C GLN A 687 22.90 9.89 -9.69
N GLN A 688 23.59 9.17 -8.79
CA GLN A 688 24.84 9.56 -8.13
C GLN A 688 24.71 10.83 -7.28
N ASN A 689 23.53 11.08 -6.73
CA ASN A 689 23.40 12.07 -5.67
C ASN A 689 23.85 11.45 -4.34
N VAL A 690 24.62 12.19 -3.56
CA VAL A 690 25.22 11.73 -2.30
C VAL A 690 24.45 12.34 -1.13
N TYR A 691 23.75 11.50 -0.39
CA TYR A 691 23.09 11.86 0.87
C TYR A 691 24.06 11.59 2.01
N VAL A 692 24.37 12.59 2.83
CA VAL A 692 25.36 12.49 3.90
C VAL A 692 24.70 12.73 5.25
N SER A 693 24.96 11.83 6.22
CA SER A 693 24.72 12.11 7.63
C SER A 693 25.82 13.03 8.11
N ASP A 694 25.47 14.31 8.23
CA ASP A 694 26.37 15.36 8.67
C ASP A 694 26.29 15.44 10.20
N SER A 695 26.81 14.38 10.85
CA SER A 695 26.53 13.98 12.23
C SER A 695 26.85 15.09 13.24
N GLY A 696 27.97 15.81 13.03
CA GLY A 696 28.38 16.95 13.85
C GLY A 696 27.48 18.18 13.71
N ASN A 697 26.79 18.33 12.58
CA ASN A 697 25.83 19.42 12.32
C ASN A 697 24.37 19.01 12.57
N ARG A 698 24.09 17.73 12.85
CA ARG A 698 22.76 17.17 13.15
C ARG A 698 21.76 17.39 12.00
N ARG A 699 22.21 17.13 10.78
CA ARG A 699 21.42 17.21 9.54
C ARG A 699 21.76 16.07 8.59
N VAL A 700 20.84 15.77 7.69
CA VAL A 700 21.10 14.99 6.47
C VAL A 700 21.04 15.94 5.28
N ILE A 701 22.08 15.93 4.46
CA ILE A 701 22.28 16.89 3.36
C ILE A 701 22.64 16.13 2.07
N LYS A 702 21.98 16.50 0.96
CA LYS A 702 22.08 15.85 -0.35
C LYS A 702 22.88 16.71 -1.31
N TRP A 703 24.02 16.24 -1.79
CA TRP A 703 24.64 16.77 -3.00
C TRP A 703 24.02 16.08 -4.21
N ASN A 704 23.47 16.85 -5.15
CA ASN A 704 23.20 16.32 -6.48
C ASN A 704 24.53 16.06 -7.20
N LYS A 705 24.54 15.15 -8.18
CA LYS A 705 25.75 14.88 -8.98
C LYS A 705 26.37 16.18 -9.51
N ASP A 706 27.70 16.31 -9.37
CA ASP A 706 28.53 17.45 -9.77
C ASP A 706 28.20 18.81 -9.10
N ALA A 707 27.28 18.85 -8.14
CA ALA A 707 26.93 20.06 -7.40
C ALA A 707 28.10 20.58 -6.53
N LYS A 708 28.15 21.90 -6.30
CA LYS A 708 29.15 22.54 -5.42
C LYS A 708 28.68 22.68 -3.98
N GLU A 709 27.37 22.71 -3.78
CA GLU A 709 26.70 22.82 -2.50
C GLU A 709 25.59 21.76 -2.42
N GLY A 710 25.29 21.33 -1.20
CA GLY A 710 24.25 20.37 -0.89
C GLY A 710 22.92 21.05 -0.53
N LEU A 711 21.87 20.26 -0.58
CA LEU A 711 20.51 20.61 -0.21
C LEU A 711 20.17 19.91 1.11
N VAL A 712 19.82 20.67 2.15
CA VAL A 712 19.41 20.10 3.44
C VAL A 712 18.11 19.31 3.24
N VAL A 713 18.13 18.02 3.53
CA VAL A 713 16.98 17.11 3.43
C VAL A 713 16.21 17.08 4.75
N VAL A 714 16.95 16.92 5.85
CA VAL A 714 16.43 16.99 7.23
C VAL A 714 17.45 17.73 8.07
N SER A 715 17.02 18.61 8.96
CA SER A 715 17.86 19.23 9.98
C SER A 715 17.08 19.46 11.26
N SER A 716 17.78 19.64 12.38
CA SER A 716 17.17 20.11 13.61
C SER A 716 17.94 21.27 14.23
N GLU A 717 17.26 22.41 14.35
CA GLU A 717 17.82 23.60 15.00
C GLU A 717 18.12 23.38 16.49
N VAL A 718 17.40 22.45 17.15
CA VAL A 718 17.45 22.24 18.61
C VAL A 718 17.54 20.74 18.93
N THR A 719 18.52 20.31 19.72
CA THR A 719 18.61 18.93 20.21
C THR A 719 17.37 18.51 21.00
N GLY A 720 16.91 17.29 20.77
CA GLY A 720 15.87 16.63 21.56
C GLY A 720 15.45 15.31 20.93
N ASP A 721 14.42 14.71 21.52
CA ASP A 721 13.87 13.38 21.22
C ASP A 721 12.51 13.45 20.51
N ALA A 722 11.95 14.65 20.25
CA ALA A 722 10.71 14.77 19.47
C ALA A 722 10.88 14.29 18.02
N VAL A 723 9.77 13.99 17.34
CA VAL A 723 9.74 13.45 15.97
C VAL A 723 10.17 14.46 14.87
N TRP A 724 10.41 15.71 15.26
CA TRP A 724 10.98 16.79 14.44
C TRP A 724 12.39 17.20 14.91
N GLN A 725 13.00 16.42 15.82
CA GLN A 725 14.33 16.66 16.36
C GLN A 725 15.30 15.53 16.00
N LEU A 726 16.58 15.88 15.89
CA LEU A 726 17.68 14.95 15.66
C LEU A 726 18.70 15.09 16.80
N GLY A 727 19.13 13.95 17.33
CA GLY A 727 20.22 13.80 18.27
C GLY A 727 21.55 13.78 17.53
N ILE A 728 21.85 12.66 16.85
CA ILE A 728 23.04 12.47 15.99
C ILE A 728 22.62 11.53 14.84
N PRO A 729 22.54 11.99 13.58
CA PRO A 729 22.28 11.12 12.44
C PRO A 729 23.53 10.30 12.12
N GLU A 730 23.40 8.97 12.03
CA GLU A 730 24.47 8.04 11.65
C GLU A 730 24.05 7.23 10.41
N GLY A 731 24.02 5.89 10.45
CA GLY A 731 23.66 5.02 9.30
C GLY A 731 22.39 5.47 8.59
N LEU A 732 22.44 5.56 7.26
CA LEU A 732 21.34 6.11 6.46
C LEU A 732 21.17 5.37 5.13
N PHE A 733 19.92 5.27 4.69
CA PHE A 733 19.52 4.66 3.42
C PHE A 733 18.40 5.47 2.78
N VAL A 734 18.37 5.55 1.44
CA VAL A 734 17.30 6.24 0.71
C VAL A 734 16.66 5.28 -0.29
N ASP A 735 15.36 5.06 -0.17
CA ASP A 735 14.63 4.17 -1.07
C ASP A 735 14.35 4.81 -2.44
N THR A 736 13.64 4.09 -3.30
CA THR A 736 13.45 4.50 -4.70
C THR A 736 12.28 5.45 -4.95
N LEU A 737 11.46 5.73 -3.92
CA LEU A 737 10.60 6.91 -3.84
C LEU A 737 11.33 8.10 -3.18
N GLY A 738 12.57 7.89 -2.74
CA GLY A 738 13.39 8.87 -2.07
C GLY A 738 13.01 9.07 -0.60
N ILE A 739 12.34 8.09 0.04
CA ILE A 739 12.13 8.11 1.48
C ILE A 739 13.48 7.83 2.16
N LEU A 740 13.86 8.70 3.09
CA LEU A 740 15.08 8.58 3.89
C LEU A 740 14.78 7.73 5.14
N TYR A 741 15.65 6.77 5.42
CA TYR A 741 15.72 6.00 6.66
C TYR A 741 17.05 6.31 7.31
N MET A 742 17.06 6.61 8.60
CA MET A 742 18.28 7.05 9.29
C MET A 742 18.25 6.67 10.76
N VAL A 743 19.40 6.20 11.24
CA VAL A 743 19.70 6.00 12.65
C VAL A 743 19.90 7.37 13.31
N ASP A 744 19.11 7.66 14.34
CA ASP A 744 19.30 8.80 15.24
C ASP A 744 19.96 8.27 16.53
N GLU A 745 21.28 8.01 16.45
CA GLU A 745 22.10 7.22 17.40
C GLU A 745 21.84 7.63 18.84
N ARG A 746 22.00 8.92 19.12
CA ARG A 746 21.88 9.49 20.46
C ARG A 746 20.49 9.34 21.10
N ASN A 747 19.47 9.07 20.28
CA ASN A 747 18.10 8.82 20.70
C ASN A 747 17.69 7.34 20.55
N ASP A 748 18.65 6.43 20.27
CA ASP A 748 18.52 4.98 20.18
C ASP A 748 17.35 4.49 19.29
N ARG A 749 17.16 5.18 18.16
CA ARG A 749 15.99 4.98 17.29
C ARG A 749 16.33 5.03 15.81
N VAL A 750 15.51 4.37 15.00
CA VAL A 750 15.50 4.58 13.55
C VAL A 750 14.29 5.43 13.18
N MET A 751 14.55 6.46 12.40
CA MET A 751 13.58 7.41 11.89
C MET A 751 13.41 7.24 10.37
N ARG A 752 12.22 7.58 9.86
CA ARG A 752 12.00 7.78 8.43
C ARG A 752 11.46 9.17 8.11
N TRP A 753 11.80 9.69 6.92
CA TRP A 753 11.31 10.97 6.37
C TRP A 753 10.91 10.80 4.90
N SER A 754 9.69 11.18 4.54
CA SER A 754 9.26 11.27 3.14
C SER A 754 9.60 12.64 2.54
N ASN A 755 9.88 12.68 1.24
CA ASN A 755 10.12 13.92 0.48
C ASN A 755 8.94 14.91 0.49
N THR A 756 7.76 14.50 0.97
CA THR A 756 6.56 15.36 1.10
C THR A 756 6.30 15.83 2.53
N THR A 757 7.11 15.42 3.52
CA THR A 757 6.86 15.63 4.96
C THR A 757 8.00 16.39 5.64
N THR A 758 7.66 17.36 6.49
CA THR A 758 8.62 18.11 7.31
C THR A 758 8.90 17.46 8.69
N GLN A 759 8.23 16.36 9.01
CA GLN A 759 8.34 15.63 10.28
C GLN A 759 8.67 14.17 10.01
N GLY A 760 9.45 13.56 10.89
CA GLY A 760 9.82 12.15 10.79
C GLY A 760 8.79 11.25 11.45
N THR A 761 8.92 9.95 11.20
CA THR A 761 8.24 8.91 11.98
C THR A 761 9.29 7.99 12.58
N VAL A 762 9.17 7.65 13.87
CA VAL A 762 9.98 6.58 14.46
C VAL A 762 9.50 5.24 13.87
N ILE A 763 10.42 4.36 13.49
CA ILE A 763 10.09 2.99 13.03
C ILE A 763 10.76 1.90 13.88
N LEU A 764 11.81 2.24 14.61
CA LEU A 764 12.43 1.42 15.66
C LEU A 764 12.82 2.29 16.84
N GLY A 765 12.81 1.74 18.05
CA GLY A 765 13.39 2.36 19.25
C GLY A 765 12.39 3.07 20.17
N GLU A 766 11.09 3.03 19.86
CA GLU A 766 10.04 3.61 20.73
C GLU A 766 9.99 2.99 22.14
N ASN A 767 10.55 1.78 22.32
CA ASN A 767 10.67 1.10 23.61
C ASN A 767 11.88 1.56 24.46
N GLY A 768 12.69 2.50 23.95
CA GLY A 768 13.85 3.07 24.62
C GLY A 768 15.06 2.12 24.74
N GLN A 769 16.01 2.51 25.60
CA GLN A 769 17.25 1.75 25.79
C GLN A 769 17.03 0.40 26.49
N GLY A 770 17.75 -0.63 26.03
CA GLY A 770 17.73 -1.96 26.64
C GLY A 770 18.17 -3.09 25.70
N GLU A 771 18.10 -4.32 26.19
CA GLU A 771 18.52 -5.56 25.49
C GLU A 771 17.35 -6.34 24.87
N GLU A 772 16.09 -5.94 25.09
CA GLU A 772 14.92 -6.62 24.53
C GLU A 772 14.76 -6.35 23.02
N ALA A 773 13.77 -7.00 22.40
CA ALA A 773 13.40 -6.74 21.01
C ALA A 773 12.88 -5.30 20.83
N ASN A 774 13.37 -4.61 19.79
CA ASN A 774 13.07 -3.18 19.53
C ASN A 774 13.49 -2.23 20.67
N GLN A 775 14.41 -2.68 21.54
CA GLN A 775 15.25 -1.83 22.40
C GLN A 775 16.70 -1.89 21.90
N PHE A 776 17.41 -0.79 22.06
CA PHE A 776 18.76 -0.60 21.50
C PHE A 776 19.68 0.12 22.48
N ASN A 777 20.97 0.14 22.18
CA ASN A 777 21.99 0.83 22.96
C ASN A 777 23.15 1.18 22.01
N THR A 778 23.24 2.44 21.59
CA THR A 778 24.10 2.93 20.51
C THR A 778 23.83 2.17 19.21
N LEU A 779 22.79 2.58 18.50
CA LEU A 779 22.63 2.22 17.09
C LEU A 779 23.66 2.99 16.27
N ASP A 780 24.48 2.29 15.48
CA ASP A 780 25.46 2.91 14.59
C ASP A 780 25.00 2.88 13.12
N ASP A 781 24.60 1.70 12.61
CA ASP A 781 24.33 1.48 11.19
C ASP A 781 23.00 0.77 10.90
N LEU A 782 22.51 0.93 9.67
CA LEU A 782 21.32 0.24 9.16
C LEU A 782 21.52 -0.26 7.71
N PHE A 783 20.89 -1.39 7.37
CA PHE A 783 21.01 -1.99 6.05
C PHE A 783 19.70 -2.63 5.60
N PHE A 784 19.41 -2.59 4.31
CA PHE A 784 18.27 -3.27 3.69
C PHE A 784 18.76 -4.29 2.65
N ASP A 785 18.37 -5.55 2.80
CA ASP A 785 18.71 -6.58 1.80
C ASP A 785 17.78 -6.54 0.57
N GLY A 786 18.20 -7.20 -0.51
CA GLY A 786 17.42 -7.29 -1.74
C GLY A 786 16.09 -8.06 -1.63
N HIS A 787 15.81 -8.66 -0.46
CA HIS A 787 14.55 -9.34 -0.13
C HIS A 787 13.63 -8.46 0.73
N GLY A 788 14.05 -7.24 1.09
CA GLY A 788 13.27 -6.28 1.88
C GLY A 788 13.41 -6.44 3.39
N ASN A 789 14.30 -7.31 3.90
CA ASN A 789 14.56 -7.37 5.34
C ASN A 789 15.42 -6.18 5.76
N PHE A 790 15.19 -5.72 6.98
CA PHE A 790 15.89 -4.60 7.57
C PHE A 790 16.83 -5.07 8.68
N TYR A 791 18.05 -4.53 8.71
CA TYR A 791 19.07 -4.87 9.69
C TYR A 791 19.54 -3.59 10.37
N VAL A 792 19.78 -3.65 11.67
CA VAL A 792 20.46 -2.58 12.41
C VAL A 792 21.62 -3.14 13.22
N VAL A 793 22.66 -2.33 13.36
CA VAL A 793 23.80 -2.64 14.21
C VAL A 793 23.62 -1.93 15.55
N ASP A 794 23.41 -2.74 16.57
CA ASP A 794 23.08 -2.36 17.94
C ASP A 794 24.36 -2.57 18.77
N SER A 795 25.27 -1.59 18.68
CA SER A 795 26.69 -1.80 18.93
C SER A 795 27.03 -1.86 20.42
N GLY A 796 26.36 -1.08 21.25
CA GLY A 796 26.44 -1.16 22.71
C GLY A 796 25.88 -2.48 23.26
N ASN A 797 24.90 -3.08 22.56
CA ASN A 797 24.39 -4.44 22.84
C ASN A 797 25.20 -5.55 22.12
N ASN A 798 26.22 -5.20 21.35
CA ASN A 798 27.13 -6.13 20.66
C ASN A 798 26.40 -7.14 19.75
N ARG A 799 25.40 -6.66 19.00
CA ARG A 799 24.55 -7.51 18.15
C ARG A 799 24.12 -6.84 16.85
N VAL A 800 23.73 -7.65 15.89
CA VAL A 800 22.95 -7.24 14.72
C VAL A 800 21.55 -7.80 14.86
N GLN A 801 20.54 -6.93 14.83
CA GLN A 801 19.14 -7.32 14.81
C GLN A 801 18.60 -7.23 13.38
N ARG A 802 17.99 -8.31 12.89
CA ARG A 802 17.16 -8.32 11.68
C ARG A 802 15.70 -8.19 12.05
N PHE A 803 15.00 -7.32 11.33
CA PHE A 803 13.56 -7.14 11.37
C PHE A 803 12.95 -7.57 10.04
N SER A 804 11.91 -8.40 10.12
CA SER A 804 11.00 -8.57 9.01
C SER A 804 10.08 -7.35 8.97
N ILE A 805 10.08 -6.66 7.82
CA ILE A 805 9.12 -5.60 7.51
C ILE A 805 7.97 -6.27 6.74
N ASP A 806 6.75 -6.01 7.19
CA ASP A 806 5.49 -6.49 6.57
C ASP A 806 5.18 -5.77 5.24
#